data_AF-A0A5M3YRD9-F1
#
_entry.id   AF-A0A5M3YRD9-F1
#
_cell.length_a   1.000
_cell.length_b   1.000
_cell.length_c   1.000
_cell.angle_alpha   90.00
_cell.angle_beta   90.00
_cell.angle_gamma   90.00
#
_symmetry.space_group_name_H-M   'P 1'
#
loop_
_entity.id
_entity.type
_entity.pdbx_description
1 polymer ?
#
loop_
_entity_poly.entity_id
_entity_poly.type
_entity_poly.pdbx_seq_one_letter_code
_entity_poly.pdbx_strand_id
1 'polypeptide(L)'
;MSALIAAIGGQLENITWSNPSLLYTPPAVLLQSTTAMHTMELYRLTASQALQQIRSNQLTVEEYAHALLARIDARDDHTRAWAYLNRDHVLEQARRLDQIPPEQRGPLHGVAVGVKDVIYTKDMPTQHNSPIYADSHAQVDAASVIILRQAGALILGKTTTTEFAATVKGPPTRNPHDPTRTPGGSSSGSGAAVADLQVPLALGTQTGGSIIRPGSFNGVYALKPTWNAINREGQKIYSPILDTIGLYARCVEDLSLLADVFALEDDDESSHSFQLQGARFAVVKTPVWDKAGPGTIAAMETATRLLRVQGAVVEEFELPEEFAQLPHWHGVVMAADGQVAFLPEYQADRGRLHDSLVGLVENRARHSRAERLKAFDGIAMLRPKIDEIASRYAAILAPSVPDEAPVGIESTGSAVFNGMWTALHTPVINIPGFKGANGLPIGLSLVAPRYRDRHLLRTVLALIYPNFNALEITGPAEVFFNIGCSVTIAASDNLTTSQENFAVQRSISLVDARNRLSDFDILIVPGSRSRNILPHLGSPFEGDGALTDIIELIRDFAHTPPREGHSERAILGGALGSYLLGAAGALDGLSATTHRLVLGTLRHICTQSLRSGRQRAGTDVVPERVSDEAPLYVDAGCNGAGVRVITISGPSAAIDATLHLVVQWRGLSVAEEAAMFLGHLWREA
;
A
#
# COMPACT_ATOMS: atom_id res chain seq x y z
N MET A 1 2.33 -1.39 37.35
CA MET A 1 1.55 -2.53 36.83
C MET A 1 0.55 -3.11 37.82
N SER A 2 0.76 -3.05 39.14
CA SER A 2 -0.21 -3.55 40.14
C SER A 2 -1.30 -2.56 40.58
N ALA A 3 -1.34 -1.34 40.02
CA ALA A 3 -2.41 -0.36 40.23
C ALA A 3 -3.41 -0.26 39.05
N LEU A 4 -3.15 -0.95 37.93
CA LEU A 4 -4.05 -0.98 36.76
C LEU A 4 -5.03 -2.17 36.80
N ILE A 5 -4.79 -3.15 37.67
CA ILE A 5 -5.65 -4.34 37.84
C ILE A 5 -6.82 -4.07 38.80
N ALA A 6 -6.76 -3.03 39.64
CA ALA A 6 -7.81 -2.72 40.62
C ALA A 6 -8.98 -1.88 40.06
N ALA A 7 -8.89 -1.36 38.82
CA ALA A 7 -9.91 -0.48 38.24
C ALA A 7 -10.90 -1.18 37.29
N ILE A 8 -10.76 -2.49 37.07
CA ILE A 8 -11.64 -3.31 36.20
C ILE A 8 -12.29 -4.46 37.00
N GLY A 9 -12.10 -4.49 38.32
CA GLY A 9 -12.68 -5.47 39.21
C GLY A 9 -14.12 -5.16 39.56
N GLY A 10 -15.06 -5.69 38.79
CA GLY A 10 -16.43 -5.90 39.27
C GLY A 10 -17.52 -5.45 38.29
N GLN A 11 -17.81 -6.30 37.30
CA GLN A 11 -19.16 -6.63 36.80
C GLN A 11 -19.06 -7.40 35.48
N LEU A 12 -18.66 -8.66 35.53
CA LEU A 12 -18.94 -9.67 34.50
C LEU A 12 -19.10 -11.03 35.19
N GLU A 13 -20.11 -11.14 36.04
CA GLU A 13 -20.72 -12.44 36.34
C GLU A 13 -21.91 -12.60 35.39
N ASN A 14 -22.00 -13.77 34.75
CA ASN A 14 -23.00 -14.24 33.78
C ASN A 14 -22.74 -13.96 32.29
N ILE A 15 -21.66 -14.56 31.76
CA ILE A 15 -21.69 -15.14 30.40
C ILE A 15 -21.19 -16.58 30.51
N THR A 16 -22.12 -17.53 30.44
CA THR A 16 -21.86 -18.96 30.33
C THR A 16 -21.32 -19.29 28.94
N TRP A 17 -20.02 -19.59 28.84
CA TRP A 17 -19.44 -20.20 27.64
C TRP A 17 -19.90 -21.65 27.55
N SER A 18 -20.98 -21.89 26.83
CA SER A 18 -21.43 -23.23 26.44
C SER A 18 -21.33 -23.39 24.93
N ASN A 19 -20.18 -23.90 24.48
CA ASN A 19 -20.03 -25.04 23.56
C ASN A 19 -18.74 -24.94 22.72
N PRO A 20 -17.62 -25.57 23.15
CA PRO A 20 -16.43 -25.75 22.34
C PRO A 20 -16.54 -27.05 21.54
N SER A 21 -17.12 -26.97 20.34
CA SER A 21 -17.09 -28.08 19.38
C SER A 21 -16.99 -27.55 17.94
N LEU A 22 -15.80 -27.06 17.59
CA LEU A 22 -15.26 -26.99 16.22
C LEU A 22 -13.72 -26.98 16.30
N LEU A 23 -13.17 -27.92 17.08
CA LEU A 23 -11.78 -28.35 16.95
C LEU A 23 -11.76 -29.53 16.00
N TYR A 24 -11.36 -29.26 14.75
CA TYR A 24 -11.14 -30.26 13.72
C TYR A 24 -10.00 -31.18 14.16
N THR A 25 -10.32 -32.42 14.52
CA THR A 25 -9.35 -33.51 14.67
C THR A 25 -9.35 -34.29 13.35
N PRO A 26 -8.21 -34.39 12.63
CA PRO A 26 -8.17 -35.15 11.39
C PRO A 26 -8.21 -36.66 11.69
N PRO A 27 -8.94 -37.46 10.89
CA PRO A 27 -8.86 -38.91 10.98
C PRO A 27 -7.53 -39.39 10.40
N ALA A 28 -6.84 -40.25 11.15
CA ALA A 28 -5.65 -40.94 10.70
C ALA A 28 -6.02 -42.04 9.69
N VAL A 29 -5.87 -41.79 8.38
CA VAL A 29 -5.84 -42.84 7.35
C VAL A 29 -4.97 -42.43 6.15
N LEU A 30 -3.90 -43.21 5.96
CA LEU A 30 -3.13 -43.53 4.73
C LEU A 30 -2.45 -42.41 3.92
N LEU A 31 -1.12 -42.43 4.02
CA LEU A 31 -0.13 -41.87 3.10
C LEU A 31 -0.48 -42.16 1.63
N GLN A 32 -1.10 -41.22 0.92
CA GLN A 32 -1.04 -41.12 -0.54
C GLN A 32 -1.14 -39.64 -1.00
N SER A 33 -0.05 -39.20 -1.67
CA SER A 33 0.20 -37.97 -2.45
C SER A 33 0.07 -36.58 -1.77
N THR A 34 1.19 -36.07 -1.27
CA THR A 34 1.41 -34.70 -0.77
C THR A 34 1.47 -33.61 -1.87
N THR A 35 1.52 -33.97 -3.14
CA THR A 35 1.63 -33.03 -4.28
C THR A 35 0.29 -32.39 -4.69
N ALA A 36 -0.85 -33.03 -4.43
CA ALA A 36 -2.17 -32.50 -4.81
C ALA A 36 -2.76 -31.49 -3.80
N MET A 37 -2.29 -31.48 -2.55
CA MET A 37 -2.72 -30.48 -1.56
C MET A 37 -1.94 -29.16 -1.66
N HIS A 38 -0.73 -29.18 -2.23
CA HIS A 38 0.10 -27.97 -2.38
C HIS A 38 -0.40 -27.04 -3.51
N THR A 39 -1.12 -27.57 -4.49
CA THR A 39 -1.73 -26.85 -5.61
C THR A 39 -3.06 -26.17 -5.26
N MET A 40 -3.68 -26.48 -4.12
CA MET A 40 -5.06 -26.06 -3.79
C MET A 40 -5.22 -24.69 -3.10
N GLU A 41 -4.16 -23.93 -2.86
CA GLU A 41 -4.25 -22.66 -2.09
C GLU A 41 -3.63 -21.44 -2.79
N LEU A 42 -3.09 -21.60 -4.01
CA LEU A 42 -2.39 -20.52 -4.74
C LEU A 42 -3.30 -19.34 -5.10
N TYR A 43 -4.60 -19.55 -5.32
CA TYR A 43 -5.55 -18.46 -5.58
C TYR A 43 -5.71 -17.49 -4.39
N ARG A 44 -5.27 -17.88 -3.18
CA ARG A 44 -5.30 -17.01 -1.99
C ARG A 44 -4.14 -16.03 -1.92
N LEU A 45 -3.05 -16.29 -2.63
CA LEU A 45 -1.87 -15.43 -2.64
C LEU A 45 -2.26 -14.02 -3.08
N THR A 46 -1.94 -13.02 -2.26
CA THR A 46 -2.05 -11.61 -2.66
C THR A 46 -1.24 -11.35 -3.93
N ALA A 47 -1.51 -10.25 -4.63
CA ALA A 47 -0.76 -9.91 -5.84
C ALA A 47 0.74 -9.84 -5.56
N SER A 48 1.11 -9.21 -4.44
CA SER A 48 2.49 -9.09 -3.97
C SER A 48 3.13 -10.46 -3.68
N GLN A 49 2.40 -11.39 -3.05
CA GLN A 49 2.89 -12.74 -2.77
C GLN A 49 3.05 -13.57 -4.06
N ALA A 50 2.08 -13.50 -4.98
CA ALA A 50 2.15 -14.20 -6.26
C ALA A 50 3.34 -13.67 -7.08
N LEU A 51 3.49 -12.34 -7.17
CA LEU A 51 4.63 -11.70 -7.84
C LEU A 51 5.96 -12.15 -7.25
N GLN A 52 6.08 -12.21 -5.92
CA GLN A 52 7.29 -12.68 -5.25
C GLN A 52 7.62 -14.13 -5.62
N GLN A 53 6.65 -15.04 -5.56
CA GLN A 53 6.87 -16.45 -5.88
C GLN A 53 7.17 -16.69 -7.36
N ILE A 54 6.58 -15.90 -8.26
CA ILE A 54 6.86 -15.94 -9.70
C ILE A 54 8.28 -15.44 -9.99
N ARG A 55 8.72 -14.36 -9.32
CA ARG A 55 10.07 -13.82 -9.48
C ARG A 55 11.16 -14.76 -8.97
N SER A 56 10.92 -15.42 -7.84
CA SER A 56 11.86 -16.40 -7.27
C SER A 56 11.79 -17.78 -7.93
N ASN A 57 11.01 -17.93 -9.02
CA ASN A 57 10.76 -19.18 -9.74
C ASN A 57 10.22 -20.32 -8.84
N GLN A 58 9.55 -19.98 -7.74
CA GLN A 58 8.84 -20.93 -6.88
C GLN A 58 7.44 -21.26 -7.41
N LEU A 59 6.91 -20.42 -8.29
CA LEU A 59 5.59 -20.56 -8.90
C LEU A 59 5.66 -20.13 -10.37
N THR A 60 5.19 -20.95 -11.29
CA THR A 60 5.02 -20.52 -12.69
C THR A 60 3.71 -19.74 -12.87
N VAL A 61 3.65 -18.88 -13.89
CA VAL A 61 2.43 -18.15 -14.23
C VAL A 61 1.34 -19.12 -14.68
N GLU A 62 1.68 -20.20 -15.39
CA GLU A 62 0.72 -21.26 -15.77
C GLU A 62 0.12 -21.98 -14.55
N GLU A 63 0.92 -22.38 -13.56
CA GLU A 63 0.41 -22.99 -12.33
C GLU A 63 -0.51 -22.03 -11.56
N TYR A 64 -0.13 -20.75 -11.48
CA TYR A 64 -0.95 -19.73 -10.84
C TYR A 64 -2.28 -19.52 -11.57
N ALA A 65 -2.25 -19.44 -12.91
CA ALA A 65 -3.43 -19.31 -13.74
C ALA A 65 -4.39 -20.51 -13.58
N HIS A 66 -3.86 -21.73 -13.53
CA HIS A 66 -4.66 -22.93 -13.24
C HIS A 66 -5.38 -22.84 -11.90
N ALA A 67 -4.70 -22.38 -10.84
CA ALA A 67 -5.32 -22.24 -9.53
C ALA A 67 -6.43 -21.18 -9.49
N LEU A 68 -6.25 -20.05 -10.19
CA LEU A 68 -7.29 -19.02 -10.31
C LEU A 68 -8.49 -19.51 -11.11
N LEU A 69 -8.26 -20.20 -12.24
CA LEU A 69 -9.34 -20.79 -13.04
C LEU A 69 -10.11 -21.86 -12.25
N ALA A 70 -9.43 -22.72 -11.49
CA ALA A 70 -10.08 -23.69 -10.61
C ALA A 70 -10.94 -23.00 -9.52
N ARG A 71 -10.49 -21.86 -8.98
CA ARG A 71 -11.28 -21.07 -8.03
C ARG A 71 -12.52 -20.47 -8.69
N ILE A 72 -12.40 -19.98 -9.93
CA ILE A 72 -13.53 -19.48 -10.72
C ILE A 72 -14.53 -20.62 -10.98
N ASP A 73 -14.07 -21.77 -11.44
CA ASP A 73 -14.92 -22.94 -11.70
C ASP A 73 -15.71 -23.37 -10.44
N ALA A 74 -15.07 -23.30 -9.27
CA ALA A 74 -15.70 -23.69 -8.02
C ALA A 74 -16.72 -22.67 -7.47
N ARG A 75 -16.69 -21.41 -7.90
CA ARG A 75 -17.40 -20.32 -7.21
C ARG A 75 -18.21 -19.39 -8.08
N ASP A 76 -17.87 -19.24 -9.36
CA ASP A 76 -18.47 -18.17 -10.15
C ASP A 76 -19.91 -18.45 -10.56
N ASP A 77 -20.40 -19.68 -10.49
CA ASP A 77 -21.84 -19.96 -10.59
C ASP A 77 -22.65 -19.23 -9.49
N HIS A 78 -22.03 -19.03 -8.32
CA HIS A 78 -22.59 -18.25 -7.22
C HIS A 78 -22.34 -16.75 -7.35
N THR A 79 -21.12 -16.35 -7.72
CA THR A 79 -20.70 -14.93 -7.73
C THR A 79 -21.05 -14.22 -9.04
N ARG A 80 -20.88 -14.89 -10.18
CA ARG A 80 -21.16 -14.42 -11.55
C ARG A 80 -20.44 -13.11 -11.88
N ALA A 81 -19.14 -13.06 -11.60
CA ALA A 81 -18.33 -11.85 -11.71
C ALA A 81 -17.82 -11.56 -13.13
N TRP A 82 -17.80 -12.54 -14.02
CA TRP A 82 -17.21 -12.41 -15.36
C TRP A 82 -18.26 -12.21 -16.45
N ALA A 83 -18.09 -11.16 -17.26
CA ALA A 83 -18.82 -10.95 -18.51
C ALA A 83 -18.19 -11.72 -19.67
N TYR A 84 -16.87 -11.93 -19.63
CA TYR A 84 -16.14 -12.76 -20.59
C TYR A 84 -14.91 -13.37 -19.92
N LEU A 85 -14.74 -14.68 -20.13
CA LEU A 85 -13.58 -15.44 -19.65
C LEU A 85 -13.28 -16.57 -20.64
N ASN A 86 -12.09 -16.58 -21.21
CA ASN A 86 -11.60 -17.63 -22.09
C ASN A 86 -10.43 -18.35 -21.42
N ARG A 87 -10.69 -19.59 -20.95
CA ARG A 87 -9.73 -20.39 -20.17
C ARG A 87 -8.48 -20.72 -20.98
N ASP A 88 -8.65 -21.12 -22.24
CA ASP A 88 -7.54 -21.47 -23.11
C ASP A 88 -6.65 -20.27 -23.40
N HIS A 89 -7.26 -19.10 -23.63
CA HIS A 89 -6.54 -17.83 -23.82
C HIS A 89 -5.73 -17.43 -22.59
N VAL A 90 -6.30 -17.56 -21.39
CA VAL A 90 -5.60 -17.29 -20.12
C VAL A 90 -4.38 -18.18 -19.97
N LEU A 91 -4.51 -19.49 -20.22
CA LEU A 91 -3.39 -20.42 -20.11
C LEU A 91 -2.33 -20.18 -21.20
N GLU A 92 -2.75 -19.82 -22.41
CA GLU A 92 -1.82 -19.44 -23.48
C GLU A 92 -1.03 -18.17 -23.14
N GLN A 93 -1.68 -17.15 -22.58
CA GLN A 93 -1.02 -15.95 -22.06
C GLN A 93 -0.05 -16.29 -20.93
N ALA A 94 -0.45 -17.14 -19.99
CA ALA A 94 0.39 -17.57 -18.88
C ALA A 94 1.68 -18.26 -19.36
N ARG A 95 1.57 -19.22 -20.29
CA ARG A 95 2.72 -19.88 -20.92
C ARG A 95 3.65 -18.91 -21.62
N ARG A 96 3.09 -17.90 -22.31
CA ARG A 96 3.90 -16.84 -22.96
C ARG A 96 4.65 -16.01 -21.92
N LEU A 97 4.03 -15.70 -20.79
CA LEU A 97 4.68 -14.97 -19.69
C LEU A 97 5.81 -15.81 -19.07
N ASP A 98 5.61 -17.11 -18.86
CA ASP A 98 6.66 -18.00 -18.35
C ASP A 98 7.91 -18.09 -19.26
N GLN A 99 7.73 -17.86 -20.57
CA GLN A 99 8.83 -17.82 -21.54
C GLN A 99 9.64 -16.51 -21.52
N ILE A 100 9.17 -15.47 -20.83
CA ILE A 100 9.88 -14.18 -20.74
C ILE A 100 11.07 -14.32 -19.78
N PRO A 101 12.31 -14.01 -20.23
CA PRO A 101 13.49 -14.05 -19.39
C PRO A 101 13.37 -13.13 -18.16
N PRO A 102 13.89 -13.52 -16.98
CA PRO A 102 13.75 -12.75 -15.74
C PRO A 102 14.11 -11.25 -15.86
N GLU A 103 15.16 -10.92 -16.62
CA GLU A 103 15.64 -9.56 -16.85
C GLU A 103 14.70 -8.69 -17.70
N GLN A 104 13.71 -9.31 -18.37
CA GLN A 104 12.70 -8.63 -19.18
C GLN A 104 11.31 -8.61 -18.50
N ARG A 105 11.20 -9.18 -17.30
CA ARG A 105 9.93 -9.26 -16.56
C ARG A 105 9.58 -7.90 -15.95
N GLY A 106 8.37 -7.41 -16.23
CA GLY A 106 7.87 -6.15 -15.69
C GLY A 106 7.47 -6.18 -14.21
N PRO A 107 7.06 -5.03 -13.63
CA PRO A 107 6.70 -4.88 -12.22
C PRO A 107 5.49 -5.72 -11.76
N LEU A 108 4.63 -6.18 -12.67
CA LEU A 108 3.47 -7.04 -12.40
C LEU A 108 3.56 -8.40 -13.10
N HIS A 109 4.77 -8.85 -13.46
CA HIS A 109 4.93 -10.06 -14.26
C HIS A 109 4.15 -11.26 -13.70
N GLY A 110 3.22 -11.78 -14.49
CA GLY A 110 2.40 -12.95 -14.15
C GLY A 110 1.23 -12.70 -13.18
N VAL A 111 1.12 -11.50 -12.60
CA VAL A 111 0.04 -11.15 -11.67
C VAL A 111 -1.28 -10.99 -12.43
N ALA A 112 -2.32 -11.69 -11.98
CA ALA A 112 -3.61 -11.67 -12.63
C ALA A 112 -4.43 -10.41 -12.33
N VAL A 113 -5.04 -9.82 -13.36
CA VAL A 113 -5.88 -8.62 -13.26
C VAL A 113 -7.22 -8.82 -13.99
N GLY A 114 -8.34 -8.58 -13.32
CA GLY A 114 -9.66 -8.50 -13.92
C GLY A 114 -9.97 -7.10 -14.46
N VAL A 115 -10.56 -6.99 -15.64
CA VAL A 115 -10.81 -5.69 -16.29
C VAL A 115 -12.30 -5.47 -16.49
N LYS A 116 -12.87 -4.40 -15.91
CA LYS A 116 -14.28 -4.05 -16.07
C LYS A 116 -14.69 -3.93 -17.54
N ASP A 117 -15.84 -4.50 -17.90
CA ASP A 117 -16.38 -4.54 -19.27
C ASP A 117 -16.92 -3.19 -19.79
N VAL A 118 -16.26 -2.09 -19.44
CA VAL A 118 -16.35 -0.79 -20.09
C VAL A 118 -14.98 -0.26 -20.54
N ILE A 119 -13.94 -1.07 -20.35
CA ILE A 119 -12.55 -0.77 -20.69
C ILE A 119 -12.17 -1.65 -21.89
N TYR A 120 -11.62 -1.05 -22.94
CA TYR A 120 -11.20 -1.76 -24.15
C TYR A 120 -10.02 -2.70 -23.91
N THR A 121 -10.09 -3.84 -24.58
CA THR A 121 -9.08 -4.89 -24.63
C THR A 121 -9.02 -5.39 -26.06
N LYS A 122 -7.84 -5.48 -26.67
CA LYS A 122 -7.72 -5.83 -28.09
C LYS A 122 -7.99 -7.30 -28.43
N ASP A 123 -8.00 -8.17 -27.41
CA ASP A 123 -8.06 -9.63 -27.49
C ASP A 123 -9.26 -10.24 -26.77
N MET A 124 -10.16 -9.39 -26.24
CA MET A 124 -11.38 -9.80 -25.57
C MET A 124 -12.49 -8.78 -25.86
N PRO A 125 -13.76 -9.21 -25.98
CA PRO A 125 -14.86 -8.30 -26.27
C PRO A 125 -15.02 -7.21 -25.19
N THR A 126 -15.55 -6.05 -25.59
CA THR A 126 -16.04 -5.03 -24.67
C THR A 126 -17.48 -4.70 -25.02
N GLN A 127 -18.41 -5.14 -24.17
CA GLN A 127 -19.85 -5.17 -24.49
C GLN A 127 -20.67 -4.14 -23.70
N HIS A 128 -20.04 -3.47 -22.73
CA HIS A 128 -20.68 -2.43 -21.93
C HIS A 128 -21.93 -2.90 -21.16
N ASN A 129 -22.13 -4.22 -21.02
CA ASN A 129 -23.40 -4.82 -20.60
C ASN A 129 -24.63 -4.19 -21.32
N SER A 130 -24.48 -3.86 -22.60
CA SER A 130 -25.54 -3.34 -23.43
C SER A 130 -25.81 -4.30 -24.58
N PRO A 131 -27.09 -4.62 -24.87
CA PRO A 131 -27.42 -5.44 -26.03
C PRO A 131 -26.92 -4.80 -27.34
N ILE A 132 -26.79 -3.47 -27.42
CA ILE A 132 -26.27 -2.76 -28.61
C ILE A 132 -24.86 -3.24 -29.00
N TYR A 133 -24.04 -3.59 -28.01
CA TYR A 133 -22.64 -3.99 -28.18
C TYR A 133 -22.40 -5.46 -27.87
N ALA A 134 -23.43 -6.30 -27.98
CA ALA A 134 -23.27 -7.76 -27.89
C ALA A 134 -22.20 -8.23 -28.87
N ASP A 135 -21.23 -9.00 -28.38
CA ASP A 135 -20.07 -9.50 -29.12
C ASP A 135 -19.16 -8.42 -29.74
N SER A 136 -19.29 -7.15 -29.34
CA SER A 136 -18.43 -6.06 -29.79
C SER A 136 -16.99 -6.27 -29.33
N HIS A 137 -16.05 -6.11 -30.26
CA HIS A 137 -14.63 -6.37 -30.01
C HIS A 137 -13.76 -5.19 -30.48
N ALA A 138 -13.35 -4.34 -29.54
CA ALA A 138 -12.41 -3.27 -29.83
C ALA A 138 -11.06 -3.90 -30.23
N GLN A 139 -10.46 -3.49 -31.36
CA GLN A 139 -9.15 -3.99 -31.80
C GLN A 139 -7.98 -3.22 -31.15
N VAL A 140 -8.24 -2.55 -30.04
CA VAL A 140 -7.28 -1.70 -29.32
C VAL A 140 -7.41 -1.95 -27.82
N ASP A 141 -6.28 -1.89 -27.12
CA ASP A 141 -6.27 -1.86 -25.66
C ASP A 141 -6.54 -0.43 -25.19
N ALA A 142 -7.27 -0.28 -24.08
CA ALA A 142 -7.33 0.99 -23.36
C ALA A 142 -5.95 1.36 -22.81
N ALA A 143 -5.69 2.65 -22.57
CA ALA A 143 -4.40 3.11 -22.05
C ALA A 143 -4.01 2.40 -20.75
N SER A 144 -4.98 2.19 -19.85
CA SER A 144 -4.76 1.45 -18.61
C SER A 144 -4.38 -0.02 -18.83
N VAL A 145 -4.94 -0.67 -19.86
CA VAL A 145 -4.63 -2.05 -20.22
C VAL A 145 -3.25 -2.15 -20.89
N ILE A 146 -2.88 -1.17 -21.73
CA ILE A 146 -1.54 -1.08 -22.32
C ILE A 146 -0.49 -1.06 -21.21
N ILE A 147 -0.66 -0.20 -20.20
CA ILE A 147 0.25 -0.09 -19.05
C ILE A 147 0.35 -1.44 -18.31
N LEU A 148 -0.77 -2.07 -17.99
CA LEU A 148 -0.77 -3.37 -17.30
C LEU A 148 -0.06 -4.47 -18.11
N ARG A 149 -0.26 -4.52 -19.43
CA ARG A 149 0.42 -5.48 -20.30
C ARG A 149 1.92 -5.24 -20.35
N GLN A 150 2.35 -3.99 -20.45
CA GLN A 150 3.78 -3.64 -20.40
C GLN A 150 4.39 -3.93 -19.03
N ALA A 151 3.60 -3.83 -17.96
CA ALA A 151 4.00 -4.27 -16.64
C ALA A 151 4.10 -5.80 -16.50
N GLY A 152 3.72 -6.58 -17.53
CA GLY A 152 3.77 -8.04 -17.53
C GLY A 152 2.56 -8.72 -16.88
N ALA A 153 1.47 -8.00 -16.63
CA ALA A 153 0.28 -8.56 -15.98
C ALA A 153 -0.43 -9.60 -16.86
N LEU A 154 -0.99 -10.63 -16.21
CA LEU A 154 -1.90 -11.59 -16.82
C LEU A 154 -3.31 -11.00 -16.82
N ILE A 155 -3.80 -10.54 -17.98
CA ILE A 155 -5.16 -9.98 -18.10
C ILE A 155 -6.16 -11.12 -18.15
N LEU A 156 -6.80 -11.41 -17.02
CA LEU A 156 -7.54 -12.66 -16.81
C LEU A 156 -8.86 -12.72 -17.59
N GLY A 157 -9.59 -11.60 -17.68
CA GLY A 157 -10.91 -11.58 -18.29
C GLY A 157 -11.64 -10.26 -18.09
N LYS A 158 -12.88 -10.22 -18.57
CA LYS A 158 -13.75 -9.04 -18.48
C LYS A 158 -14.74 -9.22 -17.34
N THR A 159 -14.72 -8.33 -16.36
CA THR A 159 -15.65 -8.37 -15.23
C THR A 159 -16.94 -7.61 -15.54
N THR A 160 -18.06 -8.07 -14.99
CA THR A 160 -19.38 -7.48 -15.26
C THR A 160 -19.49 -6.02 -14.81
N THR A 161 -20.32 -5.28 -15.54
CA THR A 161 -20.70 -3.90 -15.24
C THR A 161 -22.22 -3.73 -15.32
N THR A 162 -22.77 -2.64 -14.78
CA THR A 162 -24.09 -2.17 -15.25
C THR A 162 -23.97 -1.58 -16.66
N GLU A 163 -25.10 -1.48 -17.36
CA GLU A 163 -25.13 -0.96 -18.74
C GLU A 163 -24.42 0.42 -18.83
N PHE A 164 -23.37 0.48 -19.66
CA PHE A 164 -22.45 1.62 -19.84
C PHE A 164 -21.88 2.22 -18.54
N ALA A 165 -21.82 1.44 -17.46
CA ALA A 165 -21.48 1.90 -16.13
C ALA A 165 -22.42 3.00 -15.57
N ALA A 166 -23.61 3.18 -16.14
CA ALA A 166 -24.45 4.35 -15.96
C ALA A 166 -25.82 4.06 -15.32
N THR A 167 -26.28 2.80 -15.35
CA THR A 167 -27.57 2.41 -14.78
C THR A 167 -27.43 1.87 -13.35
N VAL A 168 -28.54 1.93 -12.60
CA VAL A 168 -28.62 1.35 -11.25
C VAL A 168 -29.04 -0.13 -11.26
N LYS A 169 -29.59 -0.62 -12.38
CA LYS A 169 -29.99 -2.02 -12.55
C LYS A 169 -28.75 -2.90 -12.48
N GLY A 170 -28.68 -3.77 -11.47
CA GLY A 170 -27.52 -4.64 -11.27
C GLY A 170 -27.37 -5.68 -12.39
N PRO A 171 -26.13 -6.10 -12.73
CA PRO A 171 -25.92 -7.29 -13.55
C PRO A 171 -26.24 -8.56 -12.74
N PRO A 172 -26.19 -9.76 -13.35
CA PRO A 172 -26.42 -11.02 -12.65
C PRO A 172 -25.45 -11.34 -11.50
N THR A 173 -24.39 -10.54 -11.33
CA THR A 173 -23.38 -10.67 -10.27
C THR A 173 -24.01 -10.52 -8.89
N ARG A 174 -23.55 -11.36 -7.97
CA ARG A 174 -24.03 -11.46 -6.60
C ARG A 174 -22.90 -11.17 -5.62
N ASN A 175 -23.24 -10.76 -4.41
CA ASN A 175 -22.26 -10.53 -3.35
C ASN A 175 -21.65 -11.88 -2.90
N PRO A 176 -20.31 -12.04 -2.85
CA PRO A 176 -19.67 -13.30 -2.44
C PRO A 176 -19.99 -13.73 -1.00
N HIS A 177 -20.34 -12.78 -0.12
CA HIS A 177 -20.67 -13.02 1.29
C HIS A 177 -22.12 -13.48 1.48
N ASP A 178 -23.02 -13.07 0.57
CA ASP A 178 -24.44 -13.47 0.56
C ASP A 178 -24.98 -13.36 -0.87
N PRO A 179 -25.23 -14.48 -1.57
CA PRO A 179 -25.64 -14.45 -2.97
C PRO A 179 -27.05 -13.87 -3.20
N THR A 180 -27.81 -13.59 -2.14
CA THR A 180 -29.10 -12.92 -2.23
C THR A 180 -28.99 -11.39 -2.27
N ARG A 181 -27.78 -10.84 -2.11
CA ARG A 181 -27.50 -9.40 -2.02
C ARG A 181 -26.70 -8.89 -3.20
N THR A 182 -26.85 -7.61 -3.48
CA THR A 182 -26.08 -6.92 -4.53
C THR A 182 -24.60 -6.81 -4.15
N PRO A 183 -23.65 -7.01 -5.07
CA PRO A 183 -22.24 -6.69 -4.84
C PRO A 183 -22.00 -5.17 -4.94
N GLY A 184 -23.03 -4.38 -5.21
CA GLY A 184 -22.87 -2.98 -5.59
C GLY A 184 -22.53 -2.82 -7.06
N GLY A 185 -22.18 -1.60 -7.47
CA GLY A 185 -21.85 -1.33 -8.86
C GLY A 185 -21.51 0.14 -9.10
N SER A 186 -21.24 0.56 -10.32
CA SER A 186 -21.33 -0.22 -11.55
C SER A 186 -20.18 -1.20 -11.80
N SER A 187 -19.08 -1.17 -11.03
CA SER A 187 -17.99 -2.16 -11.14
C SER A 187 -18.29 -3.45 -10.38
N SER A 188 -19.46 -4.04 -10.63
CA SER A 188 -20.05 -5.14 -9.86
C SER A 188 -19.14 -6.37 -9.85
N GLY A 189 -18.70 -6.83 -11.02
CA GLY A 189 -17.84 -8.00 -11.15
C GLY A 189 -16.44 -7.76 -10.58
N SER A 190 -15.85 -6.58 -10.77
CA SER A 190 -14.49 -6.29 -10.28
C SER A 190 -14.39 -6.40 -8.75
N GLY A 191 -15.31 -5.79 -8.01
CA GLY A 191 -15.33 -5.89 -6.55
C GLY A 191 -15.61 -7.31 -6.06
N ALA A 192 -16.57 -8.00 -6.70
CA ALA A 192 -16.97 -9.35 -6.33
C ALA A 192 -15.89 -10.40 -6.63
N ALA A 193 -15.23 -10.34 -7.79
CA ALA A 193 -14.15 -11.27 -8.16
C ALA A 193 -12.96 -11.19 -7.20
N VAL A 194 -12.57 -9.96 -6.80
CA VAL A 194 -11.49 -9.74 -5.83
C VAL A 194 -11.87 -10.29 -4.45
N ALA A 195 -13.09 -10.01 -3.99
CA ALA A 195 -13.59 -10.49 -2.70
C ALA A 195 -13.74 -12.01 -2.64
N ASP A 196 -14.10 -12.65 -3.76
CA ASP A 196 -14.27 -14.09 -3.86
C ASP A 196 -12.96 -14.84 -4.15
N LEU A 197 -11.82 -14.14 -4.12
CA LEU A 197 -10.48 -14.68 -4.38
C LEU A 197 -10.31 -15.26 -5.80
N GLN A 198 -11.14 -14.84 -6.75
CA GLN A 198 -11.05 -15.29 -8.15
C GLN A 198 -9.94 -14.56 -8.91
N VAL A 199 -9.57 -13.36 -8.47
CA VAL A 199 -8.46 -12.56 -8.99
C VAL A 199 -7.89 -11.68 -7.86
N PRO A 200 -6.58 -11.41 -7.78
CA PRO A 200 -6.03 -10.56 -6.73
C PRO A 200 -6.26 -9.06 -6.97
N LEU A 201 -6.28 -8.64 -8.23
CA LEU A 201 -6.40 -7.26 -8.65
C LEU A 201 -7.53 -7.09 -9.66
N ALA A 202 -8.22 -5.95 -9.62
CA ALA A 202 -9.14 -5.59 -10.69
C ALA A 202 -9.19 -4.10 -10.97
N LEU A 203 -9.44 -3.73 -12.23
CA LEU A 203 -9.78 -2.37 -12.62
C LEU A 203 -11.30 -2.15 -12.56
N GLY A 204 -11.70 -0.93 -12.23
CA GLY A 204 -13.07 -0.45 -12.36
C GLY A 204 -13.13 1.01 -12.79
N THR A 205 -14.31 1.60 -12.75
CA THR A 205 -14.53 3.03 -13.03
C THR A 205 -15.49 3.64 -12.03
N GLN A 206 -15.34 4.93 -11.71
CA GLN A 206 -16.24 5.70 -10.85
C GLN A 206 -16.61 7.07 -11.45
N THR A 207 -17.92 7.29 -11.60
CA THR A 207 -18.56 8.57 -11.96
C THR A 207 -19.37 9.13 -10.77
N GLY A 208 -20.01 8.23 -10.01
CA GLY A 208 -20.71 8.56 -8.76
C GLY A 208 -20.06 7.88 -7.56
N GLY A 209 -20.15 6.55 -7.51
CA GLY A 209 -19.59 5.75 -6.40
C GLY A 209 -19.18 4.34 -6.79
N SER A 210 -18.89 4.14 -8.08
CA SER A 210 -18.78 2.81 -8.70
C SER A 210 -17.46 2.08 -8.43
N ILE A 211 -16.58 2.65 -7.62
CA ILE A 211 -15.39 2.02 -7.05
C ILE A 211 -15.61 1.73 -5.56
N ILE A 212 -15.86 2.78 -4.79
CA ILE A 212 -15.91 2.76 -3.33
C ILE A 212 -17.10 1.95 -2.79
N ARG A 213 -18.29 2.09 -3.37
CA ARG A 213 -19.49 1.34 -2.93
C ARG A 213 -19.32 -0.18 -3.09
N PRO A 214 -19.00 -0.72 -4.28
CA PRO A 214 -18.70 -2.15 -4.39
C PRO A 214 -17.46 -2.57 -3.59
N GLY A 215 -16.45 -1.71 -3.39
CA GLY A 215 -15.35 -2.02 -2.47
C GLY A 215 -15.84 -2.30 -1.04
N SER A 216 -16.70 -1.41 -0.54
CA SER A 216 -17.32 -1.50 0.77
C SER A 216 -18.24 -2.73 0.90
N PHE A 217 -19.22 -2.90 -0.01
CA PHE A 217 -20.19 -4.00 0.04
C PHE A 217 -19.56 -5.39 -0.08
N ASN A 218 -18.45 -5.53 -0.82
CA ASN A 218 -17.74 -6.80 -0.95
C ASN A 218 -16.60 -6.97 0.07
N GLY A 219 -16.31 -5.96 0.89
CA GLY A 219 -15.30 -6.05 1.95
C GLY A 219 -13.86 -6.10 1.42
N VAL A 220 -13.54 -5.31 0.39
CA VAL A 220 -12.20 -5.25 -0.22
C VAL A 220 -11.65 -3.83 -0.25
N TYR A 221 -10.34 -3.71 -0.36
CA TYR A 221 -9.72 -2.41 -0.55
C TYR A 221 -10.04 -1.89 -1.95
N ALA A 222 -10.38 -0.60 -2.04
CA ALA A 222 -10.69 0.03 -3.30
C ALA A 222 -10.17 1.46 -3.31
N LEU A 223 -9.34 1.82 -4.28
CA LEU A 223 -8.83 3.17 -4.48
C LEU A 223 -9.52 3.81 -5.68
N LYS A 224 -10.15 4.96 -5.45
CA LYS A 224 -10.49 5.93 -6.49
C LYS A 224 -9.41 7.02 -6.46
N PRO A 225 -8.43 7.00 -7.36
CA PRO A 225 -7.36 8.01 -7.41
C PRO A 225 -7.90 9.43 -7.63
N THR A 226 -7.02 10.42 -7.53
CA THR A 226 -7.28 11.79 -8.01
C THR A 226 -7.81 11.74 -9.44
N TRP A 227 -8.83 12.55 -9.72
CA TRP A 227 -9.41 12.58 -11.07
C TRP A 227 -8.32 12.88 -12.10
N ASN A 228 -8.31 12.09 -13.17
CA ASN A 228 -7.34 12.17 -14.27
C ASN A 228 -5.87 11.83 -13.91
N ALA A 229 -5.60 11.22 -12.74
CA ALA A 229 -4.28 10.67 -12.41
C ALA A 229 -3.94 9.37 -13.16
N ILE A 230 -4.96 8.64 -13.64
CA ILE A 230 -4.79 7.49 -14.55
C ILE A 230 -5.45 7.81 -15.88
N ASN A 231 -4.76 7.53 -17.00
CA ASN A 231 -5.28 7.75 -18.34
C ASN A 231 -6.57 6.92 -18.58
N ARG A 232 -7.60 7.60 -19.08
CA ARG A 232 -8.96 7.10 -19.30
C ARG A 232 -9.23 6.73 -20.75
N GLU A 233 -8.28 6.92 -21.66
CA GLU A 233 -8.43 6.57 -23.07
C GLU A 233 -8.78 5.08 -23.22
N GLY A 234 -9.80 4.81 -24.03
CA GLY A 234 -10.34 3.47 -24.25
C GLY A 234 -11.29 2.95 -23.17
N GLN A 235 -11.71 3.76 -22.20
CA GLN A 235 -12.90 3.47 -21.39
C GLN A 235 -14.16 4.10 -22.02
N LYS A 236 -15.35 3.51 -21.82
CA LYS A 236 -16.62 4.18 -22.13
C LYS A 236 -16.75 5.41 -21.25
N ILE A 237 -16.77 6.58 -21.88
CA ILE A 237 -16.99 7.86 -21.20
C ILE A 237 -18.48 8.06 -20.97
N TYR A 238 -18.84 8.27 -19.71
CA TYR A 238 -20.11 8.83 -19.27
C TYR A 238 -19.93 10.34 -19.02
N SER A 239 -19.07 10.72 -18.07
CA SER A 239 -18.83 12.12 -17.73
C SER A 239 -17.35 12.48 -17.88
N PRO A 240 -17.02 13.43 -18.78
CA PRO A 240 -15.65 13.89 -18.96
C PRO A 240 -15.01 14.39 -17.67
N ILE A 241 -15.79 15.03 -16.79
CA ILE A 241 -15.29 15.65 -15.56
C ILE A 241 -15.48 14.82 -14.30
N LEU A 242 -16.08 13.63 -14.35
CA LEU A 242 -16.28 12.79 -13.16
C LEU A 242 -15.60 11.42 -13.30
N ASP A 243 -15.60 10.84 -14.49
CA ASP A 243 -15.15 9.47 -14.68
C ASP A 243 -13.69 9.30 -14.26
N THR A 244 -13.43 8.31 -13.41
CA THR A 244 -12.11 7.99 -12.86
C THR A 244 -11.88 6.48 -12.94
N ILE A 245 -10.75 6.04 -13.49
CA ILE A 245 -10.32 4.63 -13.37
C ILE A 245 -9.99 4.37 -11.91
N GLY A 246 -10.46 3.27 -11.35
CA GLY A 246 -10.14 2.88 -9.97
C GLY A 246 -9.64 1.45 -9.87
N LEU A 247 -9.12 1.14 -8.68
CA LEU A 247 -8.31 -0.04 -8.40
C LEU A 247 -8.95 -0.84 -7.26
N TYR A 248 -8.98 -2.15 -7.39
CA TYR A 248 -9.37 -3.08 -6.31
C TYR A 248 -8.23 -4.02 -5.97
N ALA A 249 -8.10 -4.32 -4.69
CA ALA A 249 -7.21 -5.34 -4.20
C ALA A 249 -7.69 -5.92 -2.87
N ARG A 250 -7.03 -6.99 -2.42
CA ARG A 250 -7.33 -7.64 -1.13
C ARG A 250 -6.55 -7.06 0.04
N CYS A 251 -5.49 -6.31 -0.24
CA CYS A 251 -4.71 -5.57 0.74
C CYS A 251 -4.24 -4.23 0.16
N VAL A 252 -3.71 -3.37 1.02
CA VAL A 252 -3.27 -2.02 0.63
C VAL A 252 -1.93 -2.05 -0.13
N GLU A 253 -1.07 -3.02 0.14
CA GLU A 253 0.20 -3.25 -0.56
C GLU A 253 -0.03 -3.50 -2.04
N ASP A 254 -1.05 -4.30 -2.35
CA ASP A 254 -1.46 -4.62 -3.71
C ASP A 254 -2.06 -3.38 -4.42
N LEU A 255 -2.69 -2.45 -3.69
CA LEU A 255 -3.07 -1.15 -4.25
C LEU A 255 -1.85 -0.26 -4.50
N SER A 256 -0.83 -0.29 -3.62
CA SER A 256 0.43 0.42 -3.83
C SER A 256 1.18 -0.09 -5.06
N LEU A 257 1.17 -1.41 -5.28
CA LEU A 257 1.75 -2.03 -6.47
C LEU A 257 1.08 -1.53 -7.77
N LEU A 258 -0.25 -1.43 -7.78
CA LEU A 258 -0.97 -0.81 -8.90
C LEU A 258 -0.68 0.69 -9.03
N ALA A 259 -0.55 1.40 -7.91
CA ALA A 259 -0.19 2.81 -7.92
C ALA A 259 1.21 3.06 -8.51
N ASP A 260 2.18 2.17 -8.25
CA ASP A 260 3.51 2.18 -8.89
C ASP A 260 3.41 2.00 -10.40
N VAL A 261 2.63 1.00 -10.83
CA VAL A 261 2.45 0.67 -12.25
C VAL A 261 1.78 1.80 -13.02
N PHE A 262 0.85 2.51 -12.39
CA PHE A 262 0.20 3.68 -12.98
C PHE A 262 0.95 4.99 -12.73
N ALA A 263 2.14 4.95 -12.13
CA ALA A 263 2.97 6.11 -11.82
C ALA A 263 2.18 7.20 -11.08
N LEU A 264 1.39 6.81 -10.08
CA LEU A 264 0.76 7.77 -9.18
C LEU A 264 1.85 8.42 -8.34
N GLU A 265 1.86 9.75 -8.30
CA GLU A 265 2.83 10.56 -7.59
C GLU A 265 2.09 11.57 -6.69
N ASP A 266 2.75 11.97 -5.61
CA ASP A 266 2.30 13.11 -4.81
C ASP A 266 3.19 14.31 -5.17
N ASP A 267 2.64 15.53 -5.15
CA ASP A 267 3.41 16.77 -5.40
C ASP A 267 4.45 17.08 -4.30
N ASP A 268 4.44 16.36 -3.19
CA ASP A 268 5.20 16.66 -1.99
C ASP A 268 6.13 15.48 -1.63
N GLU A 269 7.44 15.73 -1.72
CA GLU A 269 8.50 14.79 -1.34
C GLU A 269 8.63 14.60 0.18
N SER A 270 7.83 15.31 1.00
CA SER A 270 7.99 15.28 2.45
C SER A 270 7.63 13.93 3.08
N SER A 271 8.70 13.24 3.53
CA SER A 271 8.75 12.09 4.44
C SER A 271 7.98 10.84 4.01
N HIS A 272 8.73 9.86 3.49
CA HIS A 272 8.31 8.45 3.32
C HIS A 272 7.80 7.77 4.60
N SER A 273 7.91 8.39 5.78
CA SER A 273 7.37 7.90 7.06
C SER A 273 6.15 8.71 7.49
N PHE A 274 4.97 8.09 7.45
CA PHE A 274 3.76 8.58 8.10
C PHE A 274 3.72 8.05 9.54
N GLN A 275 3.48 8.91 10.53
CA GLN A 275 3.29 8.50 11.92
C GLN A 275 1.86 8.72 12.34
N LEU A 276 1.23 7.70 12.95
CA LEU A 276 -0.15 7.78 13.40
C LEU A 276 -0.30 8.59 14.70
N GLN A 277 0.70 8.50 15.60
CA GLN A 277 0.73 9.27 16.85
C GLN A 277 0.75 10.77 16.55
N GLY A 278 -0.24 11.51 17.04
CA GLY A 278 -0.40 12.94 16.82
C GLY A 278 -0.95 13.33 15.44
N ALA A 279 -1.13 12.38 14.51
CA ALA A 279 -1.74 12.66 13.20
C ALA A 279 -3.19 13.13 13.38
N ARG A 280 -3.58 14.16 12.63
CA ARG A 280 -4.92 14.75 12.72
C ARG A 280 -5.87 14.10 11.72
N PHE A 281 -7.01 13.59 12.17
CA PHE A 281 -8.08 13.10 11.30
C PHE A 281 -9.35 13.91 11.52
N ALA A 282 -10.05 14.21 10.44
CA ALA A 282 -11.38 14.81 10.48
C ALA A 282 -12.44 13.74 10.29
N VAL A 283 -13.42 13.67 11.18
CA VAL A 283 -14.65 12.90 10.97
C VAL A 283 -15.65 13.82 10.31
N VAL A 284 -16.00 13.56 9.05
CA VAL A 284 -16.90 14.40 8.26
C VAL A 284 -18.24 13.70 8.06
N LYS A 285 -19.28 14.29 8.65
CA LYS A 285 -20.68 13.97 8.32
C LYS A 285 -21.02 14.71 7.03
N THR A 286 -21.03 14.00 5.90
CA THR A 286 -21.33 14.59 4.58
C THR A 286 -22.73 15.24 4.57
N PRO A 287 -23.07 16.10 3.59
CA PRO A 287 -24.39 16.75 3.50
C PRO A 287 -25.60 15.81 3.45
N VAL A 288 -25.39 14.51 3.22
CA VAL A 288 -26.41 13.46 3.16
C VAL A 288 -26.31 12.50 4.34
N TRP A 289 -25.79 12.97 5.48
CA TRP A 289 -25.60 12.16 6.69
C TRP A 289 -26.90 11.53 7.20
N ASP A 290 -28.06 12.14 6.93
CA ASP A 290 -29.39 11.57 7.22
C ASP A 290 -29.65 10.22 6.54
N LYS A 291 -28.84 9.84 5.54
CA LYS A 291 -28.89 8.54 4.85
C LYS A 291 -28.00 7.47 5.50
N ALA A 292 -27.22 7.80 6.53
CA ALA A 292 -26.37 6.82 7.20
C ALA A 292 -27.24 5.86 8.02
N GLY A 293 -27.13 4.58 7.73
CA GLY A 293 -27.75 3.51 8.50
C GLY A 293 -26.97 3.16 9.77
N PRO A 294 -27.57 2.40 10.69
CA PRO A 294 -26.97 2.06 11.97
C PRO A 294 -25.62 1.34 11.85
N GLY A 295 -25.43 0.48 10.84
CA GLY A 295 -24.16 -0.22 10.63
C GLY A 295 -23.01 0.72 10.29
N THR A 296 -23.27 1.67 9.39
CA THR A 296 -22.30 2.70 9.00
C THR A 296 -22.00 3.66 10.15
N ILE A 297 -23.01 4.07 10.91
CA ILE A 297 -22.83 4.93 12.09
C ILE A 297 -21.92 4.23 13.12
N ALA A 298 -22.21 2.98 13.45
CA ALA A 298 -21.39 2.19 14.37
C ALA A 298 -19.95 1.98 13.86
N ALA A 299 -19.77 1.80 12.54
CA ALA A 299 -18.46 1.69 11.92
C ALA A 299 -17.66 3.00 12.07
N MET A 300 -18.27 4.15 11.79
CA MET A 300 -17.65 5.48 11.94
C MET A 300 -17.23 5.75 13.39
N GLU A 301 -18.09 5.41 14.36
CA GLU A 301 -17.78 5.52 15.79
C GLU A 301 -16.62 4.61 16.20
N THR A 302 -16.64 3.36 15.71
CA THR A 302 -15.58 2.38 15.98
C THR A 302 -14.24 2.84 15.40
N ALA A 303 -14.22 3.28 14.15
CA ALA A 303 -13.01 3.79 13.50
C ALA A 303 -12.46 5.02 14.22
N THR A 304 -13.32 5.95 14.61
CA THR A 304 -12.95 7.14 15.41
C THR A 304 -12.29 6.73 16.72
N ARG A 305 -12.86 5.76 17.44
CA ARG A 305 -12.28 5.24 18.68
C ARG A 305 -10.94 4.56 18.44
N LEU A 306 -10.81 3.74 17.39
CA LEU A 306 -9.57 3.04 17.06
C LEU A 306 -8.44 4.03 16.73
N LEU A 307 -8.72 5.06 15.93
CA LEU A 307 -7.77 6.13 15.63
C LEU A 307 -7.25 6.82 16.90
N ARG A 308 -8.16 7.18 17.82
CA ARG A 308 -7.78 7.82 19.10
C ARG A 308 -6.95 6.91 19.99
N VAL A 309 -7.29 5.62 20.07
CA VAL A 309 -6.52 4.62 20.86
C VAL A 309 -5.10 4.45 20.30
N GLN A 310 -4.92 4.59 18.99
CA GLN A 310 -3.62 4.56 18.33
C GLN A 310 -2.88 5.91 18.35
N GLY A 311 -3.36 6.88 19.15
CA GLY A 311 -2.68 8.14 19.39
C GLY A 311 -2.97 9.25 18.39
N ALA A 312 -3.88 9.05 17.43
CA ALA A 312 -4.29 10.10 16.50
C ALA A 312 -5.18 11.15 17.18
N VAL A 313 -5.07 12.40 16.72
CA VAL A 313 -5.97 13.49 17.11
C VAL A 313 -7.17 13.47 16.17
N VAL A 314 -8.36 13.11 16.68
CA VAL A 314 -9.56 12.97 15.85
C VAL A 314 -10.62 13.98 16.27
N GLU A 315 -10.97 14.88 15.35
CA GLU A 315 -11.99 15.92 15.53
C GLU A 315 -13.16 15.74 14.56
N GLU A 316 -14.37 16.09 14.98
CA GLU A 316 -15.51 16.21 14.05
C GLU A 316 -15.38 17.53 13.30
N PHE A 317 -15.50 17.49 11.97
CA PHE A 317 -15.44 18.67 11.12
C PHE A 317 -16.74 18.81 10.34
N GLU A 318 -17.39 19.95 10.49
CA GLU A 318 -18.59 20.31 9.75
C GLU A 318 -18.19 21.06 8.47
N LEU A 319 -18.63 20.55 7.31
CA LEU A 319 -18.39 21.20 6.04
C LEU A 319 -19.17 22.53 5.96
N PRO A 320 -18.58 23.59 5.36
CA PRO A 320 -19.30 24.85 5.13
C PRO A 320 -20.61 24.67 4.35
N GLU A 321 -21.62 25.50 4.61
CA GLU A 321 -22.99 25.38 4.05
C GLU A 321 -23.01 25.32 2.51
N GLU A 322 -22.07 25.98 1.85
CA GLU A 322 -21.89 25.93 0.40
C GLU A 322 -21.65 24.53 -0.18
N PHE A 323 -21.16 23.57 0.63
CA PHE A 323 -21.02 22.17 0.23
C PHE A 323 -22.36 21.42 0.20
N ALA A 324 -23.43 21.96 0.80
CA ALA A 324 -24.74 21.31 0.88
C ALA A 324 -25.39 21.06 -0.49
N GLN A 325 -25.02 21.85 -1.51
CA GLN A 325 -25.54 21.70 -2.88
C GLN A 325 -24.84 20.61 -3.69
N LEU A 326 -23.69 20.08 -3.23
CA LEU A 326 -22.90 19.11 -3.99
C LEU A 326 -23.66 17.85 -4.43
N PRO A 327 -24.48 17.20 -3.59
CA PRO A 327 -25.25 16.04 -4.03
C PRO A 327 -26.18 16.37 -5.20
N HIS A 328 -26.81 17.54 -5.17
CA HIS A 328 -27.68 18.01 -6.24
C HIS A 328 -26.88 18.36 -7.50
N TRP A 329 -25.82 19.17 -7.38
CA TRP A 329 -24.97 19.55 -8.51
C TRP A 329 -24.33 18.35 -9.20
N HIS A 330 -23.86 17.36 -8.43
CA HIS A 330 -23.34 16.10 -8.97
C HIS A 330 -24.38 15.39 -9.85
N GLY A 331 -25.63 15.29 -9.37
CA GLY A 331 -26.74 14.73 -10.14
C GLY A 331 -27.06 15.51 -11.42
N VAL A 332 -27.05 16.85 -11.36
CA VAL A 332 -27.26 17.72 -12.53
C VAL A 332 -26.15 17.54 -13.57
N VAL A 333 -24.89 17.48 -13.15
CA VAL A 333 -23.75 17.22 -14.03
C VAL A 333 -23.84 15.85 -14.67
N MET A 334 -24.12 14.79 -13.89
CA MET A 334 -24.33 13.46 -14.46
C MET A 334 -25.45 13.45 -15.49
N ALA A 335 -26.58 14.13 -15.22
CA ALA A 335 -27.68 14.22 -16.18
C ALA A 335 -27.29 14.97 -17.46
N ALA A 336 -26.56 16.09 -17.33
CA ALA A 336 -26.10 16.90 -18.45
C ALA A 336 -25.10 16.15 -19.33
N ASP A 337 -24.09 15.53 -18.72
CA ASP A 337 -23.06 14.78 -19.46
C ASP A 337 -23.66 13.52 -20.09
N GLY A 338 -24.54 12.82 -19.37
CA GLY A 338 -25.24 11.64 -19.86
C GLY A 338 -26.11 11.93 -21.08
N GLN A 339 -26.74 13.10 -21.14
CA GLN A 339 -27.50 13.51 -22.31
C GLN A 339 -26.65 13.49 -23.58
N VAL A 340 -25.40 13.95 -23.50
CA VAL A 340 -24.47 13.98 -24.64
C VAL A 340 -23.82 12.62 -24.87
N ALA A 341 -23.39 11.96 -23.80
CA ALA A 341 -22.62 10.71 -23.85
C ALA A 341 -23.41 9.50 -24.39
N PHE A 342 -24.74 9.51 -24.25
CA PHE A 342 -25.62 8.42 -24.71
C PHE A 342 -26.47 8.80 -25.94
N LEU A 343 -26.33 10.02 -26.47
CA LEU A 343 -27.01 10.43 -27.70
C LEU A 343 -26.65 9.51 -28.89
N PRO A 344 -25.38 9.09 -29.10
CA PRO A 344 -25.05 8.19 -30.21
C PRO A 344 -25.81 6.86 -30.14
N GLU A 345 -25.80 6.20 -28.98
CA GLU A 345 -26.48 4.92 -28.77
C GLU A 345 -28.00 5.08 -28.85
N TYR A 346 -28.53 6.22 -28.41
CA TYR A 346 -29.95 6.54 -28.55
C TYR A 346 -30.36 6.67 -30.02
N GLN A 347 -29.53 7.31 -30.86
CA GLN A 347 -29.79 7.41 -32.29
C GLN A 347 -29.60 6.07 -33.00
N ALA A 348 -28.64 5.26 -32.55
CA ALA A 348 -28.37 3.95 -33.13
C ALA A 348 -29.52 2.97 -32.88
N ASP A 349 -29.93 2.79 -31.62
CA ASP A 349 -31.03 1.90 -31.26
C ASP A 349 -31.64 2.23 -29.89
N ARG A 350 -32.50 3.25 -29.87
CA ARG A 350 -33.29 3.64 -28.69
C ARG A 350 -34.03 2.47 -28.03
N GLY A 351 -34.53 1.51 -28.80
CA GLY A 351 -35.35 0.41 -28.29
C GLY A 351 -34.57 -0.58 -27.42
N ARG A 352 -33.24 -0.61 -27.58
CA ARG A 352 -32.34 -1.50 -26.86
C ARG A 352 -31.60 -0.83 -25.69
N LEU A 353 -31.71 0.49 -25.54
CA LEU A 353 -31.19 1.22 -24.38
C LEU A 353 -32.11 1.08 -23.16
N HIS A 354 -31.52 0.98 -21.97
CA HIS A 354 -32.29 1.09 -20.74
C HIS A 354 -32.99 2.45 -20.62
N ASP A 355 -34.24 2.45 -20.16
CA ASP A 355 -35.10 3.64 -20.14
C ASP A 355 -34.53 4.80 -19.31
N SER A 356 -33.73 4.52 -18.28
CA SER A 356 -33.03 5.58 -17.53
C SER A 356 -32.08 6.38 -18.43
N LEU A 357 -31.39 5.74 -19.37
CA LEU A 357 -30.46 6.39 -20.30
C LEU A 357 -31.23 7.18 -21.37
N VAL A 358 -32.33 6.61 -21.87
CA VAL A 358 -33.30 7.30 -22.72
C VAL A 358 -33.78 8.59 -22.03
N GLY A 359 -34.08 8.50 -20.73
CA GLY A 359 -34.47 9.65 -19.92
C GLY A 359 -33.41 10.74 -19.75
N LEU A 360 -32.12 10.37 -19.74
CA LEU A 360 -31.01 11.34 -19.75
C LEU A 360 -30.98 12.09 -21.08
N VAL A 361 -31.02 11.37 -22.21
CA VAL A 361 -30.97 11.96 -23.57
C VAL A 361 -32.16 12.88 -23.82
N GLU A 362 -33.36 12.45 -23.43
CA GLU A 362 -34.60 13.23 -23.54
C GLU A 362 -34.70 14.36 -22.49
N ASN A 363 -33.73 14.51 -21.58
CA ASN A 363 -33.72 15.47 -20.47
C ASN A 363 -35.04 15.45 -19.66
N ARG A 364 -35.52 14.26 -19.29
CA ARG A 364 -36.81 14.10 -18.58
C ARG A 364 -36.83 14.78 -17.22
N ALA A 365 -35.67 14.94 -16.58
CA ALA A 365 -35.50 15.70 -15.34
C ALA A 365 -35.64 17.23 -15.54
N ARG A 366 -35.71 17.70 -16.80
CA ARG A 366 -35.95 19.10 -17.19
C ARG A 366 -34.94 20.10 -16.64
N HIS A 367 -33.69 19.67 -16.44
CA HIS A 367 -32.63 20.59 -16.01
C HIS A 367 -32.40 21.67 -17.06
N SER A 368 -32.44 22.93 -16.62
CA SER A 368 -32.20 24.08 -17.50
C SER A 368 -30.71 24.25 -17.80
N ARG A 369 -30.36 24.93 -18.90
CA ARG A 369 -28.95 25.26 -19.18
C ARG A 369 -28.30 26.10 -18.08
N ALA A 370 -29.05 27.02 -17.47
CA ALA A 370 -28.59 27.85 -16.37
C ALA A 370 -28.27 27.01 -15.11
N GLU A 371 -29.12 26.03 -14.79
CA GLU A 371 -28.90 25.10 -13.68
C GLU A 371 -27.66 24.23 -13.91
N ARG A 372 -27.47 23.75 -15.15
CA ARG A 372 -26.28 22.98 -15.53
C ARG A 372 -25.01 23.80 -15.34
N LEU A 373 -24.95 25.02 -15.88
CA LEU A 373 -23.80 25.92 -15.71
C LEU A 373 -23.52 26.16 -14.24
N LYS A 374 -24.56 26.46 -13.44
CA LYS A 374 -24.41 26.63 -11.99
C LYS A 374 -23.83 25.38 -11.30
N ALA A 375 -24.22 24.19 -11.71
CA ALA A 375 -23.70 22.95 -11.16
C ALA A 375 -22.22 22.71 -11.54
N PHE A 376 -21.85 22.92 -12.81
CA PHE A 376 -20.45 22.82 -13.25
C PHE A 376 -19.54 23.80 -12.51
N ASP A 377 -19.91 25.08 -12.51
CA ASP A 377 -19.13 26.16 -11.89
C ASP A 377 -19.11 26.04 -10.36
N GLY A 378 -20.25 25.64 -9.78
CA GLY A 378 -20.39 25.40 -8.35
C GLY A 378 -19.47 24.31 -7.84
N ILE A 379 -19.41 23.16 -8.53
CA ILE A 379 -18.47 22.08 -8.21
C ILE A 379 -17.02 22.57 -8.36
N ALA A 380 -16.71 23.24 -9.48
CA ALA A 380 -15.35 23.72 -9.75
C ALA A 380 -14.84 24.68 -8.66
N MET A 381 -15.71 25.59 -8.19
CA MET A 381 -15.43 26.53 -7.11
C MET A 381 -15.10 25.85 -5.77
N LEU A 382 -15.70 24.68 -5.48
CA LEU A 382 -15.48 23.97 -4.21
C LEU A 382 -14.23 23.08 -4.20
N ARG A 383 -13.65 22.75 -5.37
CA ARG A 383 -12.43 21.93 -5.47
C ARG A 383 -11.23 22.49 -4.69
N PRO A 384 -10.79 23.75 -4.89
CA PRO A 384 -9.68 24.30 -4.10
C PRO A 384 -10.02 24.39 -2.60
N LYS A 385 -11.30 24.61 -2.25
CA LYS A 385 -11.74 24.71 -0.85
C LYS A 385 -11.65 23.38 -0.13
N ILE A 386 -12.03 22.27 -0.77
CA ILE A 386 -11.86 20.96 -0.14
C ILE A 386 -10.39 20.59 0.00
N ASP A 387 -9.51 20.98 -0.93
CA ASP A 387 -8.07 20.73 -0.77
C ASP A 387 -7.50 21.49 0.43
N GLU A 388 -7.93 22.75 0.62
CA GLU A 388 -7.54 23.58 1.77
C GLU A 388 -8.07 23.01 3.09
N ILE A 389 -9.27 22.43 3.10
CA ILE A 389 -9.83 21.75 4.29
C ILE A 389 -9.07 20.45 4.55
N ALA A 390 -8.96 19.58 3.54
CA ALA A 390 -8.38 18.25 3.66
C ALA A 390 -6.88 18.28 3.98
N SER A 391 -6.14 19.31 3.54
CA SER A 391 -4.70 19.44 3.79
C SER A 391 -4.34 19.67 5.27
N ARG A 392 -5.32 20.03 6.10
CA ARG A 392 -5.15 20.19 7.57
C ARG A 392 -5.09 18.85 8.29
N TYR A 393 -5.38 17.76 7.60
CA TYR A 393 -5.56 16.43 8.15
C TYR A 393 -4.65 15.41 7.43
N ALA A 394 -4.26 14.38 8.17
CA ALA A 394 -3.72 13.15 7.60
C ALA A 394 -4.73 12.53 6.62
N ALA A 395 -6.00 12.44 7.02
CA ALA A 395 -7.11 12.11 6.13
C ALA A 395 -8.44 12.55 6.76
N ILE A 396 -9.44 12.72 5.89
CA ILE A 396 -10.85 12.82 6.28
C ILE A 396 -11.44 11.40 6.31
N LEU A 397 -12.05 11.02 7.45
CA LEU A 397 -12.86 9.82 7.61
C LEU A 397 -14.33 10.14 7.28
N ALA A 398 -14.92 9.38 6.35
CA ALA A 398 -16.30 9.52 5.91
C ALA A 398 -16.94 8.16 5.58
N PRO A 399 -18.28 8.04 5.50
CA PRO A 399 -18.94 6.83 5.04
C PRO A 399 -18.60 6.47 3.59
N SER A 400 -18.45 5.17 3.29
CA SER A 400 -18.42 4.68 1.90
C SER A 400 -19.82 4.32 1.37
N VAL A 401 -20.72 3.88 2.26
CA VAL A 401 -22.04 3.35 1.93
C VAL A 401 -23.08 3.73 2.99
N PRO A 402 -24.38 3.74 2.64
CA PRO A 402 -25.45 3.94 3.62
C PRO A 402 -25.44 2.92 4.75
N ASP A 403 -25.34 1.64 4.41
CA ASP A 403 -25.24 0.51 5.35
C ASP A 403 -24.75 -0.72 4.57
N GLU A 404 -24.96 -1.93 5.08
CA GLU A 404 -24.73 -3.20 4.39
C GLU A 404 -25.30 -3.24 2.97
N ALA A 405 -24.71 -4.13 2.16
CA ALA A 405 -25.22 -4.47 0.83
C ALA A 405 -26.73 -4.80 0.88
N PRO A 406 -27.60 -4.09 0.12
CA PRO A 406 -29.03 -4.38 0.10
C PRO A 406 -29.37 -5.78 -0.41
N VAL A 407 -30.50 -6.32 0.06
CA VAL A 407 -31.09 -7.56 -0.47
C VAL A 407 -31.63 -7.33 -1.89
N GLY A 408 -31.40 -8.31 -2.76
CA GLY A 408 -31.74 -8.29 -4.17
C GLY A 408 -30.59 -7.84 -5.07
N ILE A 409 -30.61 -8.31 -6.32
CA ILE A 409 -29.62 -7.95 -7.35
C ILE A 409 -30.16 -6.93 -8.37
N GLU A 410 -31.44 -6.57 -8.27
CA GLU A 410 -32.09 -5.63 -9.20
C GLU A 410 -31.54 -4.20 -9.11
N SER A 411 -30.84 -3.88 -8.03
CA SER A 411 -30.20 -2.57 -7.80
C SER A 411 -28.75 -2.73 -7.34
N THR A 412 -27.90 -1.80 -7.74
CA THR A 412 -26.50 -1.70 -7.25
C THR A 412 -26.38 -1.03 -5.88
N GLY A 413 -27.50 -0.73 -5.21
CA GLY A 413 -27.50 0.05 -3.98
C GLY A 413 -27.13 1.52 -4.18
N SER A 414 -27.29 2.32 -3.12
CA SER A 414 -27.13 3.77 -3.21
C SER A 414 -25.68 4.22 -3.10
N ALA A 415 -25.28 5.11 -4.01
CA ALA A 415 -23.96 5.73 -4.09
C ALA A 415 -23.82 7.03 -3.27
N VAL A 416 -24.82 7.39 -2.45
CA VAL A 416 -25.02 8.78 -1.99
C VAL A 416 -23.80 9.42 -1.29
N PHE A 417 -23.00 8.63 -0.57
CA PHE A 417 -21.81 9.09 0.15
C PHE A 417 -20.55 9.27 -0.72
N ASN A 418 -20.63 8.95 -2.02
CA ASN A 418 -19.47 8.90 -2.91
C ASN A 418 -19.43 10.06 -3.93
N GLY A 419 -20.60 10.53 -4.35
CA GLY A 419 -20.74 11.49 -5.46
C GLY A 419 -20.00 12.79 -5.21
N MET A 420 -20.07 13.31 -3.97
CA MET A 420 -19.34 14.50 -3.52
C MET A 420 -17.84 14.39 -3.80
N TRP A 421 -17.19 13.30 -3.37
CA TRP A 421 -15.74 13.12 -3.54
C TRP A 421 -15.35 12.96 -5.01
N THR A 422 -16.21 12.33 -5.81
CA THR A 422 -16.00 12.22 -7.26
C THR A 422 -16.10 13.59 -7.93
N ALA A 423 -17.11 14.40 -7.59
CA ALA A 423 -17.28 15.77 -8.10
C ALA A 423 -16.12 16.69 -7.72
N LEU A 424 -15.63 16.53 -6.49
CA LEU A 424 -14.52 17.29 -5.94
C LEU A 424 -13.13 16.81 -6.38
N HIS A 425 -13.06 15.74 -7.18
CA HIS A 425 -11.82 15.18 -7.76
C HIS A 425 -10.82 14.58 -6.76
N THR A 426 -11.14 14.55 -5.47
CA THR A 426 -10.24 14.06 -4.40
C THR A 426 -10.00 12.55 -4.50
N PRO A 427 -8.81 12.03 -4.15
CA PRO A 427 -8.58 10.60 -4.01
C PRO A 427 -9.35 10.06 -2.80
N VAL A 428 -9.87 8.83 -2.94
CA VAL A 428 -10.63 8.13 -1.89
C VAL A 428 -10.19 6.68 -1.84
N ILE A 429 -9.94 6.17 -0.63
CA ILE A 429 -9.72 4.74 -0.39
C ILE A 429 -10.83 4.18 0.51
N ASN A 430 -11.43 3.06 0.10
CA ASN A 430 -12.28 2.25 0.96
C ASN A 430 -11.41 1.34 1.82
N ILE A 431 -11.59 1.41 3.13
CA ILE A 431 -10.98 0.51 4.10
C ILE A 431 -12.06 -0.47 4.59
N PRO A 432 -11.94 -1.78 4.29
CA PRO A 432 -12.83 -2.81 4.82
C PRO A 432 -12.50 -3.13 6.28
N GLY A 433 -13.35 -3.93 6.94
CA GLY A 433 -13.07 -4.44 8.30
C GLY A 433 -14.21 -4.25 9.30
N PHE A 434 -15.27 -3.55 8.91
CA PHE A 434 -16.48 -3.39 9.72
C PHE A 434 -17.59 -4.29 9.18
N LYS A 435 -18.61 -4.50 10.00
CA LYS A 435 -19.78 -5.32 9.65
C LYS A 435 -21.04 -4.64 10.16
N GLY A 436 -22.14 -4.78 9.42
CA GLY A 436 -23.44 -4.38 9.90
C GLY A 436 -24.15 -5.47 10.70
N ALA A 437 -25.43 -5.25 10.97
CA ALA A 437 -26.24 -6.10 11.83
C ALA A 437 -26.44 -7.54 11.31
N ASN A 438 -26.36 -7.75 9.98
CA ASN A 438 -26.47 -9.08 9.38
C ASN A 438 -25.10 -9.71 9.09
N GLY A 439 -24.01 -9.10 9.59
CA GLY A 439 -22.65 -9.59 9.40
C GLY A 439 -22.07 -9.30 8.00
N LEU A 440 -22.73 -8.48 7.19
CA LEU A 440 -22.24 -8.12 5.86
C LEU A 440 -21.17 -7.02 5.97
N PRO A 441 -20.21 -6.98 5.04
CA PRO A 441 -19.14 -6.00 5.09
C PRO A 441 -19.65 -4.55 5.02
N ILE A 442 -19.01 -3.71 5.83
CA ILE A 442 -19.05 -2.26 5.73
C ILE A 442 -17.60 -1.77 5.69
N GLY A 443 -17.29 -0.99 4.67
CA GLY A 443 -16.05 -0.23 4.56
C GLY A 443 -16.28 1.27 4.79
N LEU A 444 -15.20 1.96 5.16
CA LEU A 444 -15.18 3.41 5.39
C LEU A 444 -14.21 4.09 4.44
N SER A 445 -14.52 5.34 4.08
CA SER A 445 -13.73 6.14 3.17
C SER A 445 -12.71 6.96 3.94
N LEU A 446 -11.44 6.88 3.53
CA LEU A 446 -10.48 7.93 3.79
C LEU A 446 -10.30 8.79 2.55
N VAL A 447 -10.25 10.10 2.73
CA VAL A 447 -10.13 11.10 1.67
C VAL A 447 -8.95 12.01 1.98
N ALA A 448 -8.16 12.33 0.96
CA ALA A 448 -7.06 13.29 1.02
C ALA A 448 -7.28 14.42 -0.01
N PRO A 449 -6.50 15.51 0.02
CA PRO A 449 -6.47 16.49 -1.06
C PRO A 449 -6.13 15.84 -2.41
N ARG A 450 -6.44 16.53 -3.51
CA ARG A 450 -6.00 16.12 -4.85
C ARG A 450 -4.47 15.99 -4.90
N TYR A 451 -3.99 14.99 -5.65
CA TYR A 451 -2.56 14.63 -5.79
C TYR A 451 -1.87 14.27 -4.45
N ARG A 452 -2.62 13.62 -3.56
CA ARG A 452 -2.13 12.99 -2.31
C ARG A 452 -2.50 11.51 -2.25
N ASP A 453 -2.53 10.86 -3.40
CA ASP A 453 -2.90 9.45 -3.59
C ASP A 453 -1.97 8.51 -2.84
N ARG A 454 -0.65 8.74 -2.93
CA ARG A 454 0.36 7.93 -2.24
C ARG A 454 0.36 8.20 -0.75
N HIS A 455 0.18 9.45 -0.35
CA HIS A 455 -0.01 9.83 1.05
C HIS A 455 -1.18 9.05 1.66
N LEU A 456 -2.31 9.00 0.96
CA LEU A 456 -3.48 8.25 1.42
C LEU A 456 -3.19 6.76 1.59
N LEU A 457 -2.47 6.13 0.64
CA LEU A 457 -2.01 4.74 0.76
C LEU A 457 -1.07 4.54 1.96
N ARG A 458 -0.11 5.45 2.18
CA ARG A 458 0.79 5.41 3.35
C ARG A 458 0.03 5.56 4.66
N THR A 459 -0.96 6.45 4.72
CA THR A 459 -1.85 6.59 5.88
C THR A 459 -2.59 5.29 6.15
N VAL A 460 -3.15 4.62 5.14
CA VAL A 460 -3.86 3.34 5.33
C VAL A 460 -2.93 2.23 5.80
N LEU A 461 -1.73 2.13 5.22
CA LEU A 461 -0.70 1.20 5.66
C LEU A 461 -0.40 1.39 7.15
N ALA A 462 -0.16 2.63 7.60
CA ALA A 462 0.09 2.92 9.01
C ALA A 462 -1.14 2.66 9.92
N LEU A 463 -2.36 2.69 9.40
CA LEU A 463 -3.57 2.37 10.19
C LEU A 463 -3.76 0.87 10.40
N ILE A 464 -3.55 0.08 9.35
CA ILE A 464 -3.65 -1.39 9.42
C ILE A 464 -2.44 -1.95 10.17
N TYR A 465 -1.32 -1.25 10.07
CA TYR A 465 -0.06 -1.63 10.65
C TYR A 465 0.54 -0.45 11.43
N PRO A 466 0.09 -0.21 12.68
CA PRO A 466 0.48 0.96 13.50
C PRO A 466 1.99 1.11 13.75
N ASN A 467 2.75 0.05 13.49
CA ASN A 467 4.21 0.02 13.64
C ASN A 467 4.96 -0.08 12.31
N PHE A 468 4.30 0.24 11.18
CA PHE A 468 4.91 0.34 9.86
C PHE A 468 5.83 1.57 9.78
N ASN A 469 7.03 1.43 10.34
CA ASN A 469 8.15 2.29 10.04
C ASN A 469 8.98 1.59 8.97
N ALA A 470 9.01 2.13 7.74
CA ALA A 470 9.91 1.62 6.72
C ALA A 470 11.36 1.73 7.21
N LEU A 471 12.00 0.59 7.47
CA LEU A 471 13.46 0.52 7.56
C LEU A 471 13.99 0.52 6.13
N GLU A 472 14.37 1.68 5.63
CA GLU A 472 15.02 1.81 4.34
C GLU A 472 16.48 1.33 4.48
N ILE A 473 16.74 0.08 4.08
CA ILE A 473 18.10 -0.44 3.93
C ILE A 473 18.55 -0.08 2.51
N THR A 474 19.18 1.08 2.34
CA THR A 474 19.84 1.42 1.07
C THR A 474 21.15 0.64 0.96
N GLY A 475 21.16 -0.43 0.17
CA GLY A 475 22.33 -1.23 -0.19
C GLY A 475 21.98 -2.25 -1.30
N PRO A 476 22.93 -2.73 -2.10
CA PRO A 476 22.66 -3.62 -3.22
C PRO A 476 22.21 -4.97 -2.68
N ALA A 477 21.11 -5.51 -3.21
CA ALA A 477 20.56 -6.80 -2.81
C ALA A 477 21.59 -7.95 -2.87
N GLU A 478 22.63 -7.79 -3.70
CA GLU A 478 23.81 -8.66 -3.89
C GLU A 478 24.57 -9.01 -2.59
N VAL A 479 24.52 -8.16 -1.55
CA VAL A 479 25.12 -8.45 -0.23
C VAL A 479 24.54 -9.72 0.37
N PHE A 480 23.24 -9.93 0.20
CA PHE A 480 22.51 -11.04 0.81
C PHE A 480 22.61 -12.33 -0.01
N PHE A 481 22.84 -12.22 -1.33
CA PHE A 481 22.94 -13.37 -2.24
C PHE A 481 24.28 -14.13 -2.14
N ASN A 482 25.37 -13.47 -1.73
CA ASN A 482 26.70 -14.07 -1.68
C ASN A 482 27.03 -14.83 -0.37
N ILE A 483 26.11 -14.87 0.60
CA ILE A 483 26.39 -15.43 1.94
C ILE A 483 25.89 -16.88 2.07
N GLY A 484 25.07 -17.39 1.14
CA GLY A 484 24.69 -18.81 1.12
C GLY A 484 23.91 -19.32 2.35
N CYS A 485 23.31 -18.43 3.15
CA CYS A 485 22.61 -18.76 4.40
C CYS A 485 21.12 -18.38 4.35
N SER A 486 20.27 -19.15 5.02
CA SER A 486 18.89 -18.74 5.36
C SER A 486 18.91 -17.81 6.58
N VAL A 487 18.16 -16.71 6.54
CA VAL A 487 18.32 -15.63 7.54
C VAL A 487 17.12 -15.51 8.47
N THR A 488 17.35 -15.26 9.78
CA THR A 488 16.30 -14.93 10.75
C THR A 488 16.51 -13.53 11.34
N ILE A 489 15.50 -12.66 11.24
CA ILE A 489 15.54 -11.27 11.76
C ILE A 489 14.63 -11.17 13.01
N ALA A 490 15.08 -10.47 14.05
CA ALA A 490 14.23 -10.04 15.17
C ALA A 490 14.04 -8.51 15.06
N ALA A 491 12.79 -8.05 14.95
CA ALA A 491 12.42 -6.64 14.94
C ALA A 491 11.39 -6.38 16.05
N SER A 492 11.40 -5.17 16.62
CA SER A 492 10.49 -4.81 17.71
C SER A 492 9.03 -4.78 17.25
N ASP A 493 8.77 -4.67 15.94
CA ASP A 493 7.42 -4.69 15.39
C ASP A 493 7.35 -5.29 13.97
N ASN A 494 6.17 -5.86 13.68
CA ASN A 494 5.83 -6.46 12.39
C ASN A 494 5.78 -5.39 11.30
N LEU A 495 6.88 -5.17 10.55
CA LEU A 495 6.88 -5.02 9.09
C LEU A 495 8.30 -4.78 8.56
N THR A 496 8.84 -5.82 7.96
CA THR A 496 9.83 -5.71 6.90
C THR A 496 9.31 -6.63 5.81
N THR A 497 9.10 -6.11 4.61
CA THR A 497 8.78 -6.94 3.44
C THR A 497 9.87 -7.98 3.27
N SER A 498 9.50 -9.26 3.19
CA SER A 498 10.40 -10.32 2.79
C SER A 498 10.87 -10.04 1.36
N GLN A 499 12.15 -9.75 1.17
CA GLN A 499 12.85 -10.19 -0.04
C GLN A 499 13.49 -11.56 0.25
N GLU A 500 13.87 -12.29 -0.80
CA GLU A 500 14.14 -13.73 -0.89
C GLU A 500 14.95 -14.38 0.27
N ASN A 501 14.52 -15.57 0.76
CA ASN A 501 15.25 -16.49 1.67
C ASN A 501 15.41 -16.12 3.17
N PHE A 502 14.59 -15.20 3.69
CA PHE A 502 14.59 -14.80 5.11
C PHE A 502 13.37 -15.36 5.87
N ALA A 503 13.60 -16.17 6.91
CA ALA A 503 12.60 -16.59 7.89
C ALA A 503 12.65 -15.67 9.13
N VAL A 504 11.89 -14.59 9.16
CA VAL A 504 11.83 -13.64 10.30
C VAL A 504 11.09 -14.27 11.50
N GLN A 505 11.77 -14.50 12.63
CA GLN A 505 11.12 -14.92 13.88
C GLN A 505 10.55 -13.69 14.60
N ARG A 506 9.22 -13.61 14.70
CA ARG A 506 8.50 -12.44 15.22
C ARG A 506 8.42 -12.49 16.76
N SER A 507 8.66 -11.34 17.39
CA SER A 507 8.46 -11.04 18.82
C SER A 507 9.29 -11.86 19.81
N ILE A 508 10.56 -11.49 19.97
CA ILE A 508 11.44 -11.97 21.05
C ILE A 508 12.03 -10.76 21.78
N SER A 509 11.96 -10.73 23.13
CA SER A 509 12.59 -9.64 23.91
C SER A 509 14.12 -9.72 23.82
N LEU A 510 14.87 -8.62 24.08
CA LEU A 510 16.34 -8.67 24.13
C LEU A 510 16.85 -9.75 25.11
N VAL A 511 16.13 -9.92 26.23
CA VAL A 511 16.40 -10.94 27.25
C VAL A 511 16.18 -12.34 26.68
N ASP A 512 15.06 -12.58 26.00
CA ASP A 512 14.77 -13.87 25.38
C ASP A 512 15.71 -14.18 24.21
N ALA A 513 16.09 -13.16 23.43
CA ALA A 513 17.03 -13.29 22.32
C ALA A 513 18.41 -13.69 22.82
N ARG A 514 18.86 -13.10 23.94
CA ARG A 514 20.10 -13.48 24.64
C ARG A 514 20.06 -14.93 25.12
N ASN A 515 18.90 -15.41 25.58
CA ASN A 515 18.72 -16.80 26.03
C ASN A 515 18.62 -17.82 24.89
N ARG A 516 18.42 -17.37 23.64
CA ARG A 516 18.20 -18.21 22.46
C ARG A 516 19.20 -17.93 21.34
N LEU A 517 20.38 -17.41 21.68
CA LEU A 517 21.38 -16.97 20.70
C LEU A 517 21.78 -18.08 19.70
N SER A 518 21.81 -19.33 20.15
CA SER A 518 22.11 -20.50 19.31
C SER A 518 21.06 -20.78 18.22
N ASP A 519 19.86 -20.21 18.34
CA ASP A 519 18.76 -20.37 17.38
C ASP A 519 18.94 -19.47 16.14
N PHE A 520 19.93 -18.58 16.13
CA PHE A 520 20.07 -17.50 15.15
C PHE A 520 21.40 -17.54 14.39
N ASP A 521 21.32 -17.54 13.06
CA ASP A 521 22.50 -17.52 12.18
C ASP A 521 22.99 -16.10 11.84
N ILE A 522 22.12 -15.08 11.95
CA ILE A 522 22.49 -13.68 11.64
C ILE A 522 21.95 -12.73 12.71
N LEU A 523 22.76 -11.76 13.14
CA LEU A 523 22.36 -10.64 13.99
C LEU A 523 22.39 -9.33 13.18
N ILE A 524 21.26 -8.61 13.12
CA ILE A 524 21.17 -7.30 12.47
C ILE A 524 21.14 -6.19 13.52
N VAL A 525 22.09 -5.26 13.43
CA VAL A 525 22.19 -4.07 14.29
C VAL A 525 21.69 -2.86 13.48
N PRO A 526 20.52 -2.29 13.81
CA PRO A 526 19.95 -1.19 13.04
C PRO A 526 20.81 0.09 13.11
N GLY A 527 20.85 0.85 12.02
CA GLY A 527 21.36 2.22 11.97
C GLY A 527 20.20 3.22 12.04
N SER A 528 20.34 4.30 12.82
CA SER A 528 19.25 5.25 13.08
C SER A 528 19.44 6.60 12.39
N ARG A 529 18.31 7.23 12.01
CA ARG A 529 18.21 8.69 11.75
C ARG A 529 18.54 9.46 13.04
N SER A 530 19.20 10.60 12.91
CA SER A 530 19.73 11.45 14.00
C SER A 530 18.71 11.83 15.09
N ARG A 531 17.41 11.90 14.80
CA ARG A 531 16.38 12.36 15.77
C ARG A 531 15.88 11.31 16.77
N ASN A 532 16.13 10.01 16.55
CA ASN A 532 15.80 8.98 17.55
C ASN A 532 17.00 8.58 18.44
N ILE A 533 18.18 9.19 18.21
CA ILE A 533 19.40 8.91 18.97
C ILE A 533 19.66 10.00 20.03
N LEU A 534 19.20 11.24 19.81
CA LEU A 534 19.45 12.33 20.76
C LEU A 534 18.98 12.05 22.20
N PRO A 535 17.91 11.26 22.48
CA PRO A 535 17.61 10.87 23.85
C PRO A 535 18.62 9.87 24.45
N HIS A 536 19.38 9.14 23.64
CA HIS A 536 20.23 8.00 24.05
C HIS A 536 21.74 8.28 24.04
N LEU A 537 22.20 9.38 23.44
CA LEU A 537 23.60 9.83 23.51
C LEU A 537 23.80 11.06 24.40
N GLY A 538 22.73 11.57 25.02
CA GLY A 538 22.72 12.83 25.78
C GLY A 538 23.08 12.75 27.27
N SER A 539 23.43 11.58 27.82
CA SER A 539 23.87 11.48 29.22
C SER A 539 25.31 10.95 29.30
N PRO A 540 26.22 11.64 30.00
CA PRO A 540 27.54 11.10 30.27
C PRO A 540 27.41 9.90 31.23
N PHE A 541 27.47 8.69 30.68
CA PHE A 541 27.84 7.44 31.38
C PHE A 541 27.16 7.09 32.72
N GLU A 542 25.98 7.63 33.01
CA GLU A 542 25.16 7.17 34.14
C GLU A 542 23.70 7.03 33.70
N GLY A 543 23.24 5.77 33.58
CA GLY A 543 21.84 5.43 33.85
C GLY A 543 20.89 5.04 32.72
N ASP A 544 21.32 4.44 31.60
CA ASP A 544 20.38 3.77 30.67
C ASP A 544 20.95 2.46 30.10
N GLY A 545 20.45 1.31 30.58
CA GLY A 545 21.02 -0.03 30.36
C GLY A 545 20.92 -0.57 28.93
N ALA A 546 20.07 0.01 28.10
CA ALA A 546 19.75 -0.53 26.77
C ALA A 546 20.95 -0.60 25.81
N LEU A 547 21.88 0.37 25.85
CA LEU A 547 23.07 0.35 25.01
C LEU A 547 24.07 -0.72 25.46
N THR A 548 24.25 -0.86 26.76
CA THR A 548 25.09 -1.90 27.38
C THR A 548 24.53 -3.29 27.05
N ASP A 549 23.21 -3.46 27.16
CA ASP A 549 22.52 -4.71 26.84
C ASP A 549 22.69 -5.10 25.36
N ILE A 550 22.68 -4.13 24.44
CA ILE A 550 22.92 -4.37 23.02
C ILE A 550 24.39 -4.74 22.75
N ILE A 551 25.34 -4.05 23.37
CA ILE A 551 26.77 -4.37 23.26
C ILE A 551 27.06 -5.78 23.79
N GLU A 552 26.45 -6.15 24.92
CA GLU A 552 26.53 -7.49 25.48
C GLU A 552 25.88 -8.53 24.57
N LEU A 553 24.70 -8.26 24.00
CA LEU A 553 24.05 -9.16 23.04
C LEU A 553 24.92 -9.41 21.80
N ILE A 554 25.52 -8.35 21.23
CA ILE A 554 26.42 -8.46 20.08
C ILE A 554 27.63 -9.33 20.44
N ARG A 555 28.20 -9.14 21.62
CA ARG A 555 29.32 -9.93 22.11
C ARG A 555 28.92 -11.39 22.32
N ASP A 556 27.81 -11.64 23.03
CA ASP A 556 27.34 -12.98 23.34
C ASP A 556 26.96 -13.73 22.04
N PHE A 557 26.32 -13.05 21.08
CA PHE A 557 26.04 -13.60 19.76
C PHE A 557 27.34 -13.98 19.05
N ALA A 558 28.35 -13.10 19.06
CA ALA A 558 29.64 -13.35 18.42
C ALA A 558 30.38 -14.55 19.03
N HIS A 559 30.16 -14.88 20.31
CA HIS A 559 30.87 -15.95 21.02
C HIS A 559 30.05 -17.25 21.18
N THR A 560 28.79 -17.26 20.76
CA THR A 560 27.94 -18.45 20.81
C THR A 560 28.18 -19.33 19.57
N PRO A 561 28.34 -20.66 19.71
CA PRO A 561 28.58 -21.55 18.58
C PRO A 561 27.37 -21.62 17.62
N PRO A 562 27.60 -21.86 16.30
CA PRO A 562 26.52 -22.01 15.32
C PRO A 562 25.63 -23.23 15.58
N ARG A 563 24.43 -23.20 15.01
CA ARG A 563 23.49 -24.31 15.06
C ARG A 563 24.05 -25.54 14.35
N GLU A 564 23.70 -26.73 14.85
CA GLU A 564 24.10 -28.01 14.27
C GLU A 564 23.67 -28.10 12.79
N GLY A 565 24.64 -28.29 11.89
CA GLY A 565 24.43 -28.33 10.43
C GLY A 565 24.70 -27.01 9.68
N HIS A 566 25.04 -25.93 10.38
CA HIS A 566 25.36 -24.62 9.79
C HIS A 566 26.85 -24.28 9.99
N SER A 567 27.50 -23.75 8.95
CA SER A 567 28.97 -23.57 8.94
C SER A 567 29.45 -22.17 9.36
N GLU A 568 28.60 -21.14 9.31
CA GLU A 568 28.98 -19.74 9.59
C GLU A 568 27.82 -18.94 10.19
N ARG A 569 28.13 -17.96 11.05
CA ARG A 569 27.16 -16.95 11.54
C ARG A 569 27.57 -15.57 11.05
N ALA A 570 26.63 -14.62 10.95
CA ALA A 570 26.94 -13.26 10.50
C ALA A 570 26.42 -12.15 11.42
N ILE A 571 27.12 -11.02 11.47
CA ILE A 571 26.64 -9.78 12.10
C ILE A 571 26.61 -8.66 11.06
N LEU A 572 25.45 -8.03 10.88
CA LEU A 572 25.25 -6.92 9.94
C LEU A 572 24.98 -5.61 10.68
N GLY A 573 25.74 -4.55 10.40
CA GLY A 573 25.55 -3.22 11.04
C GLY A 573 25.48 -2.06 10.06
N GLY A 574 24.59 -1.08 10.30
CA GLY A 574 24.58 0.22 9.60
C GLY A 574 25.62 1.21 10.10
N ALA A 575 25.61 2.46 9.62
CA ALA A 575 26.59 3.50 9.99
C ALA A 575 26.84 3.61 11.52
N LEU A 576 25.78 3.62 12.33
CA LEU A 576 25.90 3.56 13.80
C LEU A 576 26.12 2.13 14.33
N GLY A 577 25.61 1.12 13.62
CA GLY A 577 25.83 -0.29 13.91
C GLY A 577 27.32 -0.66 13.94
N SER A 578 28.12 -0.21 12.97
CA SER A 578 29.56 -0.52 12.95
C SER A 578 30.31 0.05 14.17
N TYR A 579 29.83 1.16 14.74
CA TYR A 579 30.36 1.68 16.01
C TYR A 579 30.08 0.71 17.16
N LEU A 580 28.85 0.19 17.25
CA LEU A 580 28.46 -0.81 18.26
C LEU A 580 29.26 -2.11 18.09
N LEU A 581 29.50 -2.55 16.86
CA LEU A 581 30.34 -3.73 16.57
C LEU A 581 31.79 -3.51 17.03
N GLY A 582 32.33 -2.31 16.79
CA GLY A 582 33.65 -1.91 17.28
C GLY A 582 33.72 -1.84 18.81
N ALA A 583 32.74 -1.23 19.45
CA ALA A 583 32.65 -1.09 20.91
C ALA A 583 32.46 -2.45 21.61
N ALA A 584 31.74 -3.38 20.99
CA ALA A 584 31.57 -4.74 21.49
C ALA A 584 32.83 -5.61 21.37
N GLY A 585 33.83 -5.17 20.59
CA GLY A 585 35.03 -5.95 20.27
C GLY A 585 34.80 -7.01 19.20
N ALA A 586 33.64 -7.00 18.54
CA ALA A 586 33.24 -8.03 17.57
C ALA A 586 34.07 -8.03 16.28
N LEU A 587 34.81 -6.95 16.03
CA LEU A 587 35.62 -6.76 14.83
C LEU A 587 36.98 -7.47 14.88
N ASP A 588 37.42 -8.07 15.99
CA ASP A 588 38.67 -8.86 16.07
C ASP A 588 39.91 -8.22 15.39
N GLY A 589 40.09 -6.92 15.57
CA GLY A 589 41.17 -6.14 14.94
C GLY A 589 40.91 -5.72 13.49
N LEU A 590 39.88 -6.23 12.84
CA LEU A 590 39.41 -5.85 11.50
C LEU A 590 38.85 -4.42 11.48
N SER A 591 38.94 -3.77 10.32
CA SER A 591 38.49 -2.41 10.10
C SER A 591 37.09 -2.40 9.48
N ALA A 592 36.05 -2.18 10.29
CA ALA A 592 34.72 -1.83 9.77
C ALA A 592 34.60 -0.32 9.56
N THR A 593 33.99 0.07 8.44
CA THR A 593 33.79 1.47 8.06
C THR A 593 32.57 2.04 8.76
N THR A 594 32.82 2.80 9.82
CA THR A 594 32.21 4.12 9.99
C THR A 594 33.14 5.02 10.82
N HIS A 595 34.04 5.79 10.21
CA HIS A 595 34.91 6.75 10.94
C HIS A 595 36.02 6.22 11.86
N ARG A 596 36.55 4.99 11.70
CA ARG A 596 37.84 4.66 12.35
C ARG A 596 39.03 5.48 11.79
N LEU A 597 38.91 6.07 10.59
CA LEU A 597 40.00 6.75 9.88
C LEU A 597 40.01 8.29 10.00
N VAL A 598 38.87 8.89 10.38
CA VAL A 598 38.67 10.35 10.42
C VAL A 598 39.31 10.98 11.67
N LEU A 599 39.72 10.19 12.67
CA LEU A 599 40.42 10.71 13.85
C LEU A 599 41.96 10.63 13.76
N GLY A 600 42.53 9.98 12.74
CA GLY A 600 43.99 9.85 12.57
C GLY A 600 44.57 10.89 11.62
N THR A 601 44.07 10.92 10.38
CA THR A 601 44.56 11.80 9.31
C THR A 601 44.03 13.23 9.46
N LEU A 602 42.82 13.44 9.98
CA LEU A 602 42.28 14.76 10.33
C LEU A 602 42.99 15.34 11.57
N ARG A 603 43.40 14.48 12.52
CA ARG A 603 44.42 14.83 13.53
C ARG A 603 45.72 15.25 12.86
N HIS A 604 46.24 14.49 11.90
CA HIS A 604 47.52 14.75 11.24
C HIS A 604 47.51 16.06 10.42
N ILE A 605 46.44 16.34 9.68
CA ILE A 605 46.26 17.52 8.83
C ILE A 605 46.04 18.78 9.68
N CYS A 606 45.18 18.73 10.71
CA CYS A 606 45.07 19.85 11.66
C CYS A 606 46.38 20.08 12.42
N THR A 607 47.12 19.02 12.73
CA THR A 607 48.42 19.12 13.41
C THR A 607 49.53 19.63 12.48
N GLN A 608 49.52 19.33 11.18
CA GLN A 608 50.45 19.88 10.19
C GLN A 608 50.12 21.34 9.82
N SER A 609 48.84 21.69 9.73
CA SER A 609 48.37 23.06 9.49
C SER A 609 48.69 23.98 10.67
N LEU A 610 48.59 23.48 11.91
CA LEU A 610 49.04 24.19 13.13
C LEU A 610 50.56 24.30 13.27
N ARG A 611 51.34 23.42 12.62
CA ARG A 611 52.81 23.39 12.74
C ARG A 611 53.55 24.18 11.65
N SER A 612 52.92 24.50 10.53
CA SER A 612 53.57 25.19 9.41
C SER A 612 53.43 26.72 9.42
N GLY A 613 52.62 27.29 10.34
CA GLY A 613 52.64 28.72 10.66
C GLY A 613 52.28 29.69 9.51
N ARG A 614 51.63 29.23 8.44
CA ARG A 614 51.24 30.06 7.29
C ARG A 614 49.73 30.30 7.26
N GLN A 615 49.28 31.43 7.82
CA GLN A 615 48.05 32.08 7.35
C GLN A 615 48.33 32.81 6.02
N ARG A 616 47.34 32.90 5.11
CA ARG A 616 47.11 34.09 4.25
C ARG A 616 45.78 34.06 3.48
N ALA A 617 45.18 35.23 3.35
CA ALA A 617 43.87 35.48 2.76
C ALA A 617 43.84 35.31 1.23
N GLY A 618 42.77 34.67 0.73
CA GLY A 618 42.33 34.71 -0.66
C GLY A 618 42.93 33.70 -1.63
N THR A 619 42.67 32.38 -1.48
CA THR A 619 42.30 31.43 -2.58
C THR A 619 42.00 29.99 -2.09
N ASP A 620 41.20 29.29 -2.92
CA ASP A 620 40.37 28.08 -2.73
C ASP A 620 40.98 26.68 -3.01
N VAL A 621 40.14 25.67 -2.69
CA VAL A 621 40.05 24.18 -2.88
C VAL A 621 40.35 23.70 -4.34
N VAL A 622 40.74 22.45 -4.70
CA VAL A 622 40.00 21.14 -4.83
C VAL A 622 40.96 19.97 -5.15
N PRO A 623 40.54 18.69 -4.99
CA PRO A 623 40.53 17.79 -6.15
C PRO A 623 39.23 16.97 -6.32
N GLU A 624 38.76 16.88 -7.57
CA GLU A 624 37.65 16.04 -8.04
C GLU A 624 38.10 14.61 -8.45
N ARG A 625 37.19 13.66 -8.14
CA ARG A 625 36.87 12.34 -8.75
C ARG A 625 37.86 11.14 -8.70
N VAL A 626 37.47 10.14 -7.89
CA VAL A 626 37.34 8.74 -8.34
C VAL A 626 35.84 8.45 -8.54
N SER A 627 35.54 7.63 -9.54
CA SER A 627 34.30 7.49 -10.33
C SER A 627 33.10 6.78 -9.67
N ASP A 628 31.94 7.01 -10.29
CA ASP A 628 30.74 6.18 -10.44
C ASP A 628 30.82 4.74 -9.85
N GLU A 629 30.08 4.56 -8.75
CA GLU A 629 29.56 3.36 -8.06
C GLU A 629 30.48 2.17 -7.67
N ALA A 630 30.87 2.13 -6.37
CA ALA A 630 30.85 1.00 -5.39
C ALA A 630 31.94 1.18 -4.29
N PRO A 631 31.80 0.68 -3.03
CA PRO A 631 30.79 -0.21 -2.48
C PRO A 631 29.89 0.43 -1.41
N LEU A 632 28.63 -0.01 -1.37
CA LEU A 632 27.59 0.39 -0.38
C LEU A 632 27.73 -0.34 0.98
N TYR A 633 28.73 -1.21 1.11
CA TYR A 633 29.02 -2.03 2.29
C TYR A 633 30.47 -2.54 2.33
N VAL A 634 30.91 -3.03 3.47
CA VAL A 634 32.22 -3.61 3.75
C VAL A 634 32.03 -4.90 4.53
N ASP A 635 32.54 -5.99 3.97
CA ASP A 635 32.67 -7.27 4.66
C ASP A 635 34.05 -7.36 5.32
N ALA A 636 34.07 -7.45 6.64
CA ALA A 636 35.28 -7.53 7.45
C ALA A 636 35.82 -8.96 7.55
N GLY A 637 35.10 -9.97 7.07
CA GLY A 637 35.46 -11.39 7.24
C GLY A 637 35.08 -11.95 8.61
N CYS A 638 35.56 -13.16 8.92
CA CYS A 638 35.23 -13.86 10.16
C CYS A 638 36.15 -13.46 11.32
N ASN A 639 35.57 -13.20 12.48
CA ASN A 639 36.33 -13.06 13.73
C ASN A 639 36.84 -14.43 14.24
N GLY A 640 37.67 -14.42 15.28
CA GLY A 640 38.23 -15.62 15.93
C GLY A 640 37.20 -16.60 16.51
N ALA A 641 35.91 -16.25 16.52
CA ALA A 641 34.80 -17.14 16.88
C ALA A 641 34.04 -17.71 15.66
N GLY A 642 34.53 -17.46 14.44
CA GLY A 642 33.93 -17.97 13.19
C GLY A 642 32.69 -17.18 12.73
N VAL A 643 32.50 -15.95 13.22
CA VAL A 643 31.36 -15.09 12.88
C VAL A 643 31.79 -14.03 11.87
N ARG A 644 31.17 -14.02 10.68
CA ARG A 644 31.42 -13.07 9.59
C ARG A 644 30.80 -11.71 9.91
N VAL A 645 31.54 -10.63 9.78
CA VAL A 645 31.04 -9.29 10.12
C VAL A 645 30.91 -8.43 8.87
N ILE A 646 29.71 -7.92 8.59
CA ILE A 646 29.40 -7.09 7.43
C ILE A 646 28.86 -5.74 7.91
N THR A 647 29.32 -4.65 7.34
CA THR A 647 28.88 -3.29 7.70
C THR A 647 28.47 -2.51 6.47
N ILE A 648 27.31 -1.86 6.46
CA ILE A 648 26.84 -1.01 5.36
C ILE A 648 27.24 0.46 5.59
N SER A 649 27.78 1.13 4.57
CA SER A 649 28.20 2.54 4.65
C SER A 649 27.46 3.39 3.61
N GLY A 650 26.55 4.24 4.07
CA GLY A 650 26.00 5.33 3.27
C GLY A 650 26.82 6.62 3.47
N PRO A 651 27.27 7.33 2.42
CA PRO A 651 28.08 8.55 2.57
C PRO A 651 27.36 9.70 3.29
N SER A 652 26.05 9.87 3.10
CA SER A 652 25.34 11.10 3.51
C SER A 652 24.98 11.17 4.99
N ALA A 653 24.48 10.09 5.60
CA ALA A 653 23.83 10.16 6.91
C ALA A 653 24.77 10.43 8.10
N ALA A 654 26.08 10.16 7.97
CA ALA A 654 27.07 10.38 9.03
C ALA A 654 27.90 11.66 8.84
N ILE A 655 27.99 12.17 7.60
CA ILE A 655 28.66 13.44 7.31
C ILE A 655 27.88 14.60 7.94
N ASP A 656 26.55 14.61 7.83
CA ASP A 656 25.73 15.68 8.43
C ASP A 656 25.83 15.71 9.96
N ALA A 657 25.84 14.56 10.63
CA ALA A 657 26.01 14.47 12.08
C ALA A 657 27.43 14.88 12.52
N THR A 658 28.46 14.51 11.75
CA THR A 658 29.85 14.87 12.01
C THR A 658 30.08 16.36 11.80
N LEU A 659 29.60 16.92 10.68
CA LEU A 659 29.67 18.34 10.39
C LEU A 659 28.88 19.14 11.42
N HIS A 660 27.70 18.69 11.82
CA HIS A 660 26.94 19.31 12.89
C HIS A 660 27.70 19.30 14.23
N LEU A 661 28.35 18.21 14.61
CA LEU A 661 29.21 18.17 15.79
C LEU A 661 30.43 19.10 15.65
N VAL A 662 31.00 19.23 14.45
CA VAL A 662 32.07 20.21 14.15
C VAL A 662 31.55 21.64 14.24
N VAL A 663 30.32 21.94 13.79
CA VAL A 663 29.66 23.24 13.99
C VAL A 663 29.56 23.54 15.48
N GLN A 664 29.04 22.59 16.26
CA GLN A 664 28.86 22.74 17.70
C GLN A 664 30.18 22.91 18.46
N TRP A 665 31.26 22.28 18.00
CA TRP A 665 32.54 22.24 18.74
C TRP A 665 33.62 23.18 18.22
N ARG A 666 33.56 23.60 16.96
CA ARG A 666 34.60 24.40 16.27
C ARG A 666 34.03 25.56 15.47
N GLY A 667 32.72 25.70 15.42
CA GLY A 667 32.04 26.77 14.71
C GLY A 667 31.72 26.41 13.26
N LEU A 668 30.75 27.12 12.71
CA LEU A 668 30.17 26.88 11.39
C LEU A 668 31.23 26.90 10.27
N SER A 669 32.16 27.86 10.30
CA SER A 669 33.17 27.98 9.21
C SER A 669 34.09 26.76 9.10
N VAL A 670 34.39 26.08 10.21
CA VAL A 670 35.25 24.89 10.22
C VAL A 670 34.47 23.68 9.72
N ALA A 671 33.17 23.63 9.98
CA ALA A 671 32.30 22.62 9.40
C ALA A 671 32.08 22.85 7.90
N GLU A 672 31.92 24.10 7.46
CA GLU A 672 31.79 24.44 6.03
C GLU A 672 33.07 24.11 5.25
N GLU A 673 34.26 24.43 5.78
CA GLU A 673 35.53 24.01 5.20
C GLU A 673 35.67 22.49 5.14
N ALA A 674 35.26 21.78 6.19
CA ALA A 674 35.27 20.32 6.23
C ALA A 674 34.24 19.70 5.24
N ALA A 675 33.07 20.32 5.09
CA ALA A 675 32.02 19.91 4.17
C ALA A 675 32.49 20.07 2.71
N MET A 676 33.06 21.23 2.38
CA MET A 676 33.66 21.51 1.07
C MET A 676 34.83 20.58 0.77
N PHE A 677 35.69 20.31 1.75
CA PHE A 677 36.80 19.34 1.61
C PHE A 677 36.30 17.92 1.33
N LEU A 678 35.11 17.55 1.81
CA LEU A 678 34.47 16.26 1.59
C LEU A 678 33.56 16.22 0.35
N GLY A 679 33.52 17.29 -0.46
CA GLY A 679 32.69 17.36 -1.66
C GLY A 679 31.19 17.51 -1.40
N HIS A 680 30.79 17.87 -0.17
CA HIS A 680 29.41 18.09 0.24
C HIS A 680 29.07 19.58 0.27
N LEU A 681 28.02 19.99 -0.45
CA LEU A 681 27.47 21.34 -0.40
C LEU A 681 26.57 21.50 0.83
N TRP A 682 27.04 22.23 1.84
CA TRP A 682 26.21 22.67 2.96
C TRP A 682 25.26 23.77 2.47
N ARG A 683 23.95 23.61 2.66
CA ARG A 683 22.94 24.65 2.44
C ARG A 683 22.14 24.80 3.71
N GLU A 684 22.19 25.98 4.32
CA GLU A 684 21.29 26.31 5.44
C GLU A 684 19.84 26.35 4.94
N ALA A 685 18.92 25.87 5.79
CA ALA A 685 17.50 26.17 5.71
C ALA A 685 17.16 27.21 6.78
#